data_AF-A0A960QVM4-F1
#
_entry.id   AF-A0A960QVM4-F1
#
_cell.length_a   1.000
_cell.length_b   1.000
_cell.length_c   1.000
_cell.angle_alpha   90.00
_cell.angle_beta   90.00
_cell.angle_gamma   90.00
#
_symmetry.space_group_name_H-M   'P 1'
#
loop_
_entity.id
_entity.type
_entity.pdbx_description
1 polymer ?
#
loop_
_entity_poly.entity_id
_entity_poly.type
_entity_poly.pdbx_seq_one_letter_code
_entity_poly.pdbx_strand_id
1 'polypeptide(L)'
;MESIFGNAGDPFLPENDSRLDVEHWTGHSGCVILAPHLCGLKKKNLGLPHVSEATERQRRDGMCWENEDDPYNGGSAFKLTARDARGVMVTLIADNYFGYCKKEVKTQISFAANLYGLAEEEHAGGALVFPSFDLGEEFSLSQFRQTVDHSFDEVVARFGNLMDVKPEGYGVDLRHGDIVYLPEDARIDLHATTISWKKDGEEKRIRLMPGQTYVMPSGYKVEMRKPSRGMRWRLVGTNAEGTFCHKPCTVSGGGKSEISKSLTDAMEVGPVIMSDFEADMRLVEQLLVRDYGDRYKHQIDLGRGSRPILDPARSLGSVIRLFSQSEEYADEYNAFIDSIPRTVRDFIFTLKRYYKPDWGADWRSRFRVDSINGQPGVILKYRMAPVHTQYLRVGYSEEGSWRMFGLRKDFVSATKLQREDDISASVTVPASQIDRKLMHPDVDFPSYKFIENCEYRLFQRPDDAVHRGYDRKTETDFSRQGNFFSNYEPIDRHVARDMVEDAIRFGQFTDPLRECIEAFAEAPDGTSPAYVVSSAHPRMVDGKPTKNPRYLQNRPDLEDPRAEYLAEIGSRLYRRVPPELPVLNPVHAVLPGRRNNPPDREAGIRPLAVYGPIHYQALPELFMDFIASLTGRSPSTTGAGSEGALTKGPFNALPPVIDLNAALLSYLLSGYEGFSTAAGYIGPKYRVDHDISLLVPEVWSRMFLDERKPEWLISKGYLEAVEDFEHEGRLVRASRLGYRITESFVQRFFG
;
A
#
# COMPACT_ATOMS: atom_id res chain seq x y z
N MET A 1 -8.71 24.00 -3.08
CA MET A 1 -7.56 24.52 -2.31
C MET A 1 -7.91 24.55 -0.83
N GLU A 2 -8.89 25.34 -0.43
CA GLU A 2 -9.42 25.37 0.93
C GLU A 2 -9.76 23.98 1.48
N SER A 3 -10.48 23.15 0.73
CA SER A 3 -10.80 21.78 1.17
C SER A 3 -9.61 20.82 1.24
N ILE A 4 -8.47 21.17 0.63
CA ILE A 4 -7.24 20.36 0.66
C ILE A 4 -6.35 20.80 1.83
N PHE A 5 -6.20 22.11 2.07
CA PHE A 5 -5.22 22.66 3.01
C PHE A 5 -5.84 23.37 4.23
N GLY A 6 -7.17 23.44 4.31
CA GLY A 6 -7.90 24.16 5.34
C GLY A 6 -8.14 25.64 5.01
N ASN A 7 -8.97 26.28 5.83
CA ASN A 7 -9.21 27.73 5.82
C ASN A 7 -8.65 28.30 7.13
N ALA A 8 -7.73 29.26 7.04
CA ALA A 8 -7.13 29.90 8.20
C ALA A 8 -7.91 31.14 8.70
N GLY A 9 -9.03 31.50 8.07
CA GLY A 9 -9.86 32.63 8.46
C GLY A 9 -9.45 33.95 7.80
N ASP A 10 -9.92 35.06 8.38
CA ASP A 10 -9.67 36.41 7.89
C ASP A 10 -8.22 36.84 8.18
N PRO A 11 -7.39 37.15 7.15
CA PRO A 11 -5.99 37.54 7.34
C PRO A 11 -5.82 38.94 7.97
N PHE A 12 -6.89 39.74 8.09
CA PHE A 12 -6.82 41.05 8.76
C PHE A 12 -6.95 40.96 10.29
N LEU A 13 -7.29 39.78 10.81
CA LEU A 13 -7.37 39.53 12.24
C LEU A 13 -5.98 39.19 12.81
N PRO A 14 -5.54 39.81 13.92
CA PRO A 14 -4.25 39.49 14.54
C PRO A 14 -4.07 38.01 14.88
N GLU A 15 -5.15 37.31 15.24
CA GLU A 15 -5.14 35.88 15.55
C GLU A 15 -4.67 35.01 14.37
N ASN A 16 -4.76 35.53 13.14
CA ASN A 16 -4.35 34.86 11.91
C ASN A 16 -3.08 35.48 11.27
N ASP A 17 -2.44 36.46 11.92
CA ASP A 17 -1.17 37.02 11.47
C ASP A 17 -0.02 36.09 11.91
N SER A 18 0.52 35.32 10.97
CA SER A 18 1.59 34.34 11.23
C SER A 18 2.85 34.95 11.86
N ARG A 19 3.07 36.26 11.75
CA ARG A 19 4.20 36.94 12.42
C ARG A 19 4.07 36.97 13.94
N LEU A 20 2.85 36.81 14.46
CA LEU A 20 2.58 36.76 15.89
C LEU A 20 2.68 35.33 16.45
N ASP A 21 2.59 34.30 15.59
CA ASP A 21 2.75 32.88 15.92
C ASP A 21 4.08 32.32 15.37
N VAL A 22 5.18 32.78 15.96
CA VAL A 22 6.54 32.39 15.55
C VAL A 22 6.89 30.93 15.86
N GLU A 23 6.12 30.26 16.72
CA GLU A 23 6.38 28.87 17.12
C GLU A 23 5.88 27.87 16.07
N HIS A 24 4.79 28.19 15.38
CA HIS A 24 4.14 27.29 14.42
C HIS A 24 4.29 27.73 12.96
N TRP A 25 4.99 28.85 12.69
CA TRP A 25 5.27 29.34 11.35
C TRP A 25 6.75 29.18 10.97
N THR A 26 7.01 28.84 9.70
CA THR A 26 8.38 28.66 9.19
C THR A 26 9.12 29.97 8.89
N GLY A 27 8.44 31.12 8.97
CA GLY A 27 8.99 32.43 8.59
C GLY A 27 8.89 32.75 7.09
N HIS A 28 8.17 31.94 6.30
CA HIS A 28 8.04 32.09 4.85
C HIS A 28 6.62 32.46 4.41
N SER A 29 6.50 33.28 3.37
CA SER A 29 5.20 33.69 2.81
C SER A 29 5.10 33.40 1.31
N GLY A 30 3.92 32.92 0.92
CA GLY A 30 3.61 32.54 -0.44
C GLY A 30 2.45 33.36 -1.03
N CYS A 31 2.49 33.62 -2.33
CA CYS A 31 1.39 34.22 -3.07
C CYS A 31 1.16 33.48 -4.39
N VAL A 32 -0.10 33.16 -4.71
CA VAL A 32 -0.50 32.53 -5.97
C VAL A 32 -1.60 33.36 -6.61
N ILE A 33 -1.42 33.75 -7.87
CA ILE A 33 -2.37 34.55 -8.63
C ILE A 33 -2.78 33.76 -9.87
N LEU A 34 -4.08 33.47 -10.00
CA LEU A 34 -4.64 32.86 -11.21
C LEU A 34 -4.93 33.94 -12.25
N ALA A 35 -4.27 33.84 -13.40
CA ALA A 35 -4.34 34.82 -14.47
C ALA A 35 -4.42 34.13 -15.85
N PRO A 36 -5.47 33.33 -16.12
CA PRO A 36 -5.59 32.58 -17.38
C PRO A 36 -5.62 33.47 -18.63
N HIS A 37 -6.00 34.75 -18.48
CA HIS A 37 -6.00 35.75 -19.56
C HIS A 37 -4.60 36.12 -20.07
N LEU A 38 -3.52 35.69 -19.40
CA LEU A 38 -2.15 35.91 -19.87
C LEU A 38 -1.78 35.00 -21.06
N CYS A 39 -2.52 33.90 -21.26
CA CYS A 39 -2.34 33.05 -22.44
C CYS A 39 -2.68 33.83 -23.72
N GLY A 40 -1.74 33.82 -24.68
CA GLY A 40 -1.89 34.53 -25.95
C GLY A 40 -1.31 35.95 -25.99
N LEU A 41 -0.78 36.48 -24.87
CA LEU A 41 -0.02 37.73 -24.91
C LEU A 41 1.19 37.62 -25.84
N LYS A 42 1.46 38.65 -26.64
CA LYS A 42 2.58 38.66 -27.59
C LYS A 42 3.92 38.83 -26.86
N LYS A 43 4.91 38.03 -27.25
CA LYS A 43 6.28 38.11 -26.70
C LYS A 43 6.88 39.51 -26.83
N LYS A 44 6.67 40.18 -27.97
CA LYS A 44 7.13 41.55 -28.23
C LYS A 44 6.53 42.55 -27.24
N ASN A 45 5.22 42.45 -26.97
CA ASN A 45 4.53 43.35 -26.03
C ASN A 45 5.00 43.17 -24.58
N LEU A 46 5.54 41.99 -24.25
CA LEU A 46 6.14 41.70 -22.95
C LEU A 46 7.62 42.14 -22.87
N GLY A 47 8.18 42.71 -23.94
CA GLY A 47 9.56 43.21 -23.96
C GLY A 47 10.62 42.13 -24.19
N LEU A 48 10.26 40.95 -24.70
CA LEU A 48 11.26 39.95 -25.08
C LEU A 48 12.06 40.41 -26.31
N PRO A 49 13.32 39.99 -26.47
CA PRO A 49 14.16 40.40 -27.60
C PRO A 49 13.75 39.69 -28.89
N HIS A 50 14.06 40.33 -30.03
CA HIS A 50 14.02 39.64 -31.32
C HIS A 50 15.09 38.53 -31.35
N VAL A 51 14.86 37.46 -32.10
CA VAL A 51 15.74 36.28 -32.15
C VAL A 51 17.19 36.65 -32.49
N SER A 52 17.43 37.67 -33.31
CA SER A 52 18.78 38.15 -33.66
C SER A 52 19.56 38.71 -32.47
N GLU A 53 18.88 39.22 -31.45
CA GLU A 53 19.46 39.83 -30.24
C GLU A 53 19.41 38.88 -29.03
N ALA A 54 18.67 37.78 -29.15
CA ALA A 54 18.50 36.80 -28.09
C ALA A 54 19.75 35.94 -27.88
N THR A 55 20.11 35.74 -26.62
CA THR A 55 21.12 34.75 -26.20
C THR A 55 20.71 33.33 -26.58
N GLU A 56 21.67 32.40 -26.65
CA GLU A 56 21.39 30.97 -26.92
C GLU A 56 20.37 30.38 -25.93
N ARG A 57 20.47 30.78 -24.66
CA ARG A 57 19.55 30.37 -23.61
C ARG A 57 18.12 30.87 -23.87
N GLN A 58 17.96 32.14 -24.24
CA GLN A 58 16.65 32.70 -24.58
C GLN A 58 16.04 32.00 -25.78
N ARG A 59 16.84 31.72 -26.83
CA ARG A 59 16.38 30.99 -28.01
C ARG A 59 15.89 29.59 -27.66
N ARG A 60 16.68 28.84 -26.86
CA ARG A 60 16.32 27.48 -26.40
C ARG A 60 15.03 27.46 -25.59
N ASP A 61 14.84 28.42 -24.69
CA ASP A 61 13.66 28.50 -23.82
C ASP A 61 12.46 29.16 -24.52
N GLY A 62 12.60 29.57 -25.79
CA GLY A 62 11.57 30.29 -26.53
C GLY A 62 11.28 31.71 -26.00
N MET A 63 12.20 32.29 -25.22
CA MET A 63 12.15 33.64 -24.64
C MET A 63 12.66 34.72 -25.60
N CYS A 64 12.26 34.60 -26.87
CA CYS A 64 12.49 35.56 -27.95
C CYS A 64 11.39 35.43 -29.00
N TRP A 65 11.25 36.43 -29.87
CA TRP A 65 10.30 36.41 -30.97
C TRP A 65 11.01 36.56 -32.32
N GLU A 66 10.44 35.93 -33.35
CA GLU A 66 10.83 36.14 -34.75
C GLU A 66 9.75 36.95 -35.46
N ASN A 67 8.47 36.63 -35.21
CA ASN A 67 7.34 37.43 -35.66
C ASN A 67 6.74 38.24 -34.50
N GLU A 68 6.28 39.45 -34.79
CA GLU A 68 5.74 40.35 -33.74
C GLU A 68 4.51 39.78 -33.03
N ASP A 69 3.79 38.88 -33.70
CA ASP A 69 2.58 38.23 -33.21
C ASP A 69 2.85 36.92 -32.45
N ASP A 70 4.12 36.51 -32.31
CA ASP A 70 4.47 35.27 -31.61
C ASP A 70 3.92 35.29 -30.17
N PRO A 71 3.05 34.35 -29.78
CA PRO A 71 2.48 34.32 -28.45
C PRO A 71 3.52 33.82 -27.43
N TYR A 72 3.48 34.40 -26.24
CA TYR A 72 4.28 33.96 -25.10
C TYR A 72 3.97 32.49 -24.79
N ASN A 73 5.03 31.70 -24.56
CA ASN A 73 4.93 30.25 -24.37
C ASN A 73 4.14 29.52 -25.47
N GLY A 74 4.14 30.04 -26.71
CA GLY A 74 3.38 29.45 -27.82
C GLY A 74 1.86 29.50 -27.61
N GLY A 75 1.36 30.37 -26.73
CA GLY A 75 -0.06 30.45 -26.36
C GLY A 75 -0.53 29.35 -25.40
N SER A 76 0.38 28.50 -24.92
CA SER A 76 0.08 27.42 -23.98
C SER A 76 0.15 27.89 -22.53
N ALA A 77 -0.52 27.17 -21.63
CA ALA A 77 -0.49 27.38 -20.19
C ALA A 77 0.96 27.40 -19.63
N PHE A 78 1.20 28.27 -18.66
CA PHE A 78 2.48 28.36 -17.94
C PHE A 78 2.27 28.83 -16.50
N LYS A 79 3.33 28.71 -15.71
CA LYS A 79 3.47 29.43 -14.44
C LYS A 79 4.75 30.25 -14.44
N LEU A 80 4.73 31.41 -13.77
CA LEU A 80 5.88 32.31 -13.66
C LEU A 80 6.10 32.64 -12.19
N THR A 81 7.27 32.31 -11.67
CA THR A 81 7.59 32.44 -10.25
C THR A 81 8.74 33.43 -10.01
N ALA A 82 8.58 34.31 -9.03
CA ALA A 82 9.63 35.13 -8.45
C ALA A 82 9.84 34.77 -6.97
N ARG A 83 11.10 34.62 -6.55
CA ARG A 83 11.50 34.24 -5.19
C ARG A 83 12.98 34.51 -4.97
N ASP A 84 13.39 34.64 -3.72
CA ASP A 84 14.79 34.66 -3.29
C ASP A 84 14.94 34.27 -1.80
N ALA A 85 16.15 34.47 -1.26
CA ALA A 85 16.51 34.10 0.11
C ALA A 85 15.77 34.89 1.22
N ARG A 86 14.97 35.91 0.88
CA ARG A 86 14.15 36.65 1.86
C ARG A 86 12.93 35.86 2.35
N GLY A 87 12.66 34.69 1.76
CA GLY A 87 11.59 33.80 2.21
C GLY A 87 10.21 34.14 1.66
N VAL A 88 10.12 34.91 0.57
CA VAL A 88 8.87 35.22 -0.12
C VAL A 88 8.87 34.66 -1.54
N MET A 89 7.80 33.94 -1.89
CA MET A 89 7.60 33.40 -3.24
C MET A 89 6.26 33.86 -3.80
N VAL A 90 6.27 34.38 -5.03
CA VAL A 90 5.08 34.81 -5.77
C VAL A 90 5.01 34.05 -7.09
N THR A 91 3.86 33.44 -7.38
CA THR A 91 3.63 32.72 -8.64
C THR A 91 2.37 33.20 -9.34
N LEU A 92 2.48 33.45 -10.65
CA LEU A 92 1.37 33.61 -11.57
C LEU A 92 1.08 32.27 -12.26
N ILE A 93 -0.19 31.89 -12.39
CA ILE A 93 -0.62 30.70 -13.14
C ILE A 93 -1.53 31.15 -14.30
N ALA A 94 -1.08 30.94 -15.53
CA ALA A 94 -1.81 31.27 -16.75
C ALA A 94 -2.71 30.11 -17.20
N ASP A 95 -3.51 29.57 -16.29
CA ASP A 95 -4.51 28.52 -16.51
C ASP A 95 -5.42 28.45 -15.28
N ASN A 96 -6.56 27.74 -15.37
CA ASN A 96 -7.48 27.54 -14.26
C ASN A 96 -7.74 26.07 -13.92
N TYR A 97 -7.01 25.12 -14.51
CA TYR A 97 -7.07 23.73 -14.11
C TYR A 97 -6.56 23.56 -12.68
N PHE A 98 -7.41 22.97 -11.84
CA PHE A 98 -7.20 22.81 -10.40
C PHE A 98 -5.88 22.13 -10.01
N GLY A 99 -5.35 21.26 -10.88
CA GLY A 99 -4.08 20.59 -10.64
C GLY A 99 -2.90 21.56 -10.50
N TYR A 100 -2.91 22.68 -11.23
CA TYR A 100 -1.85 23.70 -11.11
C TYR A 100 -1.89 24.38 -9.74
N CYS A 101 -3.08 24.71 -9.23
CA CYS A 101 -3.24 25.30 -7.90
C CYS A 101 -2.69 24.36 -6.81
N LYS A 102 -3.05 23.07 -6.89
CA LYS A 102 -2.57 22.04 -5.96
C LYS A 102 -1.04 21.98 -5.95
N LYS A 103 -0.44 21.84 -7.14
CA LYS A 103 1.01 21.65 -7.29
C LYS A 103 1.80 22.93 -7.05
N GLU A 104 1.17 24.10 -7.10
CA GLU A 104 1.84 25.34 -6.72
C GLU A 104 1.97 25.49 -5.21
N VAL A 105 0.98 25.06 -4.42
CA VAL A 105 1.16 24.94 -2.96
C VAL A 105 2.27 23.95 -2.64
N LYS A 106 2.35 22.80 -3.32
CA LYS A 106 3.49 21.86 -3.21
C LYS A 106 4.83 22.56 -3.45
N THR A 107 4.91 23.38 -4.51
CA THR A 107 6.13 24.12 -4.86
C THR A 107 6.53 25.13 -3.78
N GLN A 108 5.55 25.83 -3.19
CA GLN A 108 5.82 26.81 -2.13
C GLN A 108 6.15 26.15 -0.78
N ILE A 109 5.58 24.98 -0.46
CA ILE A 109 6.01 24.16 0.69
C ILE A 109 7.45 23.70 0.48
N SER A 110 7.82 23.23 -0.72
CA SER A 110 9.20 22.86 -1.03
C SER A 110 10.17 24.04 -0.89
N PHE A 111 9.77 25.23 -1.32
CA PHE A 111 10.55 26.46 -1.12
C PHE A 111 10.75 26.76 0.37
N ALA A 112 9.70 26.69 1.18
CA ALA A 112 9.79 26.93 2.62
C ALA A 112 10.67 25.88 3.32
N ALA A 113 10.51 24.60 3.00
CA ALA A 113 11.33 23.52 3.57
C ALA A 113 12.82 23.70 3.28
N ASN A 114 13.16 24.07 2.03
CA ASN A 114 14.53 24.33 1.61
C ASN A 114 15.20 25.49 2.35
N LEU A 115 14.47 26.58 2.60
CA LEU A 115 15.02 27.73 3.33
C LEU A 115 15.02 27.50 4.86
N TYR A 116 14.09 26.68 5.37
CA TYR A 116 14.04 26.31 6.79
C TYR A 116 15.20 25.37 7.20
N GLY A 117 15.60 24.46 6.30
CA GLY A 117 16.86 23.70 6.40
C GLY A 117 16.82 22.42 7.25
N LEU A 118 15.75 22.16 8.00
CA LEU A 118 15.56 20.93 8.81
C LEU A 118 14.48 19.99 8.26
N ALA A 119 13.81 20.40 7.18
CA ALA A 119 12.66 19.71 6.64
C ALA A 119 12.84 19.40 5.16
N GLU A 120 12.15 18.36 4.69
CA GLU A 120 12.01 18.02 3.29
C GLU A 120 10.54 18.14 2.89
N GLU A 121 10.30 18.60 1.66
CA GLU A 121 9.01 18.38 0.99
C GLU A 121 9.19 17.22 0.03
N GLU A 122 8.30 16.25 0.05
CA GLU A 122 8.45 15.02 -0.71
C GLU A 122 7.24 14.71 -1.59
N HIS A 123 7.52 14.18 -2.78
CA HIS A 123 6.53 13.58 -3.65
C HIS A 123 6.48 12.07 -3.40
N ALA A 124 5.76 11.70 -2.35
CA ALA A 124 5.79 10.36 -1.78
C ALA A 124 4.40 9.88 -1.34
N GLY A 125 4.21 8.57 -1.40
CA GLY A 125 3.08 7.87 -0.79
C GLY A 125 3.55 7.01 0.38
N GLY A 126 2.66 6.63 1.28
CA GLY A 126 3.10 5.92 2.48
C GLY A 126 1.94 5.39 3.32
N ALA A 127 2.20 4.29 4.02
CA ALA A 127 1.23 3.64 4.89
C ALA A 127 1.88 2.98 6.09
N LEU A 128 1.20 3.04 7.23
CA LEU A 128 1.46 2.20 8.39
C LEU A 128 0.71 0.87 8.19
N VAL A 129 1.46 -0.22 8.04
CA VAL A 129 0.95 -1.53 7.59
C VAL A 129 0.99 -2.54 8.73
N PHE A 130 -0.18 -3.02 9.16
CA PHE A 130 -0.35 -3.97 10.25
C PHE A 130 -0.65 -5.37 9.69
N PRO A 131 0.26 -6.35 9.83
CA PRO A 131 0.00 -7.71 9.40
C PRO A 131 -1.25 -8.30 10.03
N SER A 132 -2.08 -8.91 9.19
CA SER A 132 -3.29 -9.61 9.60
C SER A 132 -3.26 -11.07 9.18
N PHE A 133 -3.97 -11.90 9.94
CA PHE A 133 -3.95 -13.35 9.85
C PHE A 133 -5.35 -13.92 10.00
N ASP A 134 -5.64 -14.97 9.24
CA ASP A 134 -6.81 -15.81 9.47
C ASP A 134 -6.47 -16.77 10.62
N LEU A 135 -7.10 -16.58 11.77
CA LEU A 135 -6.92 -17.37 12.99
C LEU A 135 -7.86 -18.58 13.03
N GLY A 136 -8.96 -18.52 12.29
CA GLY A 136 -9.81 -19.66 11.98
C GLY A 136 -11.04 -19.70 12.88
N GLU A 137 -11.24 -20.81 13.56
CA GLU A 137 -12.46 -21.04 14.36
C GLU A 137 -12.20 -20.92 15.86
N GLU A 138 -10.95 -21.08 16.30
CA GLU A 138 -10.55 -20.97 17.71
C GLU A 138 -9.22 -20.23 17.83
N PHE A 139 -9.06 -19.41 18.87
CA PHE A 139 -7.84 -18.66 19.11
C PHE A 139 -7.54 -18.51 20.60
N SER A 140 -6.27 -18.64 20.97
CA SER A 140 -5.72 -18.21 22.25
C SER A 140 -4.27 -17.76 22.03
N LEU A 141 -3.92 -16.54 22.45
CA LEU A 141 -2.64 -15.93 22.13
C LEU A 141 -1.45 -16.73 22.69
N SER A 142 -1.61 -17.33 23.88
CA SER A 142 -0.58 -18.15 24.55
C SER A 142 -0.11 -19.36 23.73
N GLN A 143 -0.94 -19.84 22.80
CA GLN A 143 -0.58 -20.93 21.87
C GLN A 143 0.26 -20.45 20.69
N PHE A 144 0.20 -19.15 20.33
CA PHE A 144 0.86 -18.58 19.15
C PHE A 144 2.08 -17.73 19.49
N ARG A 145 2.14 -17.13 20.69
CA ARG A 145 3.29 -16.35 21.17
C ARG A 145 3.49 -16.61 22.67
N GLN A 146 4.47 -17.45 23.02
CA GLN A 146 4.84 -17.73 24.42
C GLN A 146 5.52 -16.55 25.13
N THR A 147 5.83 -15.47 24.41
CA THR A 147 6.74 -14.39 24.83
C THR A 147 6.07 -13.09 25.26
N VAL A 148 4.74 -13.03 25.41
CA VAL A 148 4.08 -11.77 25.75
C VAL A 148 3.87 -11.67 27.26
N ASP A 149 4.60 -10.75 27.90
CA ASP A 149 4.63 -10.55 29.35
C ASP A 149 3.60 -9.52 29.85
N HIS A 150 2.69 -9.09 28.99
CA HIS A 150 1.60 -8.16 29.30
C HIS A 150 0.43 -8.89 29.97
N SER A 151 -0.07 -8.35 31.08
CA SER A 151 -1.28 -8.85 31.76
C SER A 151 -2.42 -7.83 31.74
N PHE A 152 -3.65 -8.29 31.89
CA PHE A 152 -4.81 -7.41 32.02
C PHE A 152 -4.72 -6.49 33.22
N ASP A 153 -4.19 -6.98 34.35
CA ASP A 153 -3.99 -6.17 35.55
C ASP A 153 -3.01 -5.01 35.28
N GLU A 154 -1.95 -5.25 34.51
CA GLU A 154 -1.06 -4.18 34.05
C GLU A 154 -1.81 -3.17 33.17
N VAL A 155 -2.63 -3.66 32.23
CA VAL A 155 -3.43 -2.80 31.36
C VAL A 155 -4.40 -1.94 32.17
N VAL A 156 -5.11 -2.50 33.15
CA VAL A 156 -6.01 -1.74 34.02
C VAL A 156 -5.24 -0.72 34.85
N ALA A 157 -4.07 -1.07 35.39
CA ALA A 157 -3.26 -0.16 36.19
C ALA A 157 -2.78 1.07 35.38
N ARG A 158 -2.48 0.90 34.08
CA ARG A 158 -1.97 1.97 33.21
C ARG A 158 -3.06 2.71 32.43
N PHE A 159 -4.09 1.99 32.01
CA PHE A 159 -5.07 2.42 31.01
C PHE A 159 -6.52 2.29 31.51
N GLY A 160 -6.76 1.92 32.77
CA GLY A 160 -8.10 1.75 33.34
C GLY A 160 -9.01 2.97 33.15
N ASN A 161 -8.43 4.17 33.09
CA ASN A 161 -9.13 5.43 32.86
C ASN A 161 -9.80 5.50 31.48
N LEU A 162 -9.35 4.69 30.51
CA LEU A 162 -9.86 4.63 29.14
C LEU A 162 -10.97 3.59 28.97
N MET A 163 -11.26 2.79 30.00
CA MET A 163 -12.18 1.66 29.90
C MET A 163 -13.10 1.53 31.11
N ASP A 164 -14.32 1.06 30.86
CA ASP A 164 -15.22 0.56 31.88
C ASP A 164 -14.80 -0.87 32.25
N VAL A 165 -14.04 -1.00 33.33
CA VAL A 165 -13.52 -2.28 33.83
C VAL A 165 -14.64 -3.06 34.51
N LYS A 166 -14.90 -4.27 34.01
CA LYS A 166 -16.00 -5.12 34.47
C LYS A 166 -15.57 -6.08 35.58
N PRO A 167 -16.44 -6.38 36.56
CA PRO A 167 -16.15 -7.32 37.63
C PRO A 167 -15.70 -8.70 37.14
N GLU A 168 -16.12 -9.12 35.95
CA GLU A 168 -15.76 -10.41 35.34
C GLU A 168 -14.32 -10.46 34.82
N GLY A 169 -13.58 -9.34 34.77
CA GLY A 169 -12.17 -9.31 34.34
C GLY A 169 -11.94 -9.02 32.87
N TYR A 170 -12.73 -8.10 32.31
CA TYR A 170 -12.52 -7.54 30.98
C TYR A 170 -12.83 -6.04 31.03
N GLY A 171 -12.44 -5.29 30.00
CA GLY A 171 -12.73 -3.86 29.89
C GLY A 171 -13.52 -3.55 28.63
N VAL A 172 -14.39 -2.54 28.67
CA VAL A 172 -15.03 -1.98 27.47
C VAL A 172 -14.52 -0.56 27.29
N ASP A 173 -14.04 -0.24 26.09
CA ASP A 173 -13.51 1.09 25.83
C ASP A 173 -14.57 2.19 25.98
N LEU A 174 -14.21 3.29 26.65
CA LEU A 174 -15.14 4.39 26.92
C LEU A 174 -15.42 5.26 25.68
N ARG A 175 -14.50 5.29 24.71
CA ARG A 175 -14.67 6.07 23.47
C ARG A 175 -15.40 5.25 22.41
N HIS A 176 -15.10 3.95 22.33
CA HIS A 176 -15.65 3.04 21.35
C HIS A 176 -16.17 1.76 22.01
N GLY A 177 -17.46 1.71 22.38
CA GLY A 177 -18.04 0.58 23.13
C GLY A 177 -18.02 -0.78 22.42
N ASP A 178 -17.61 -0.83 21.16
CA ASP A 178 -17.36 -2.04 20.38
C ASP A 178 -15.89 -2.54 20.45
N ILE A 179 -15.01 -1.83 21.17
CA ILE A 179 -13.66 -2.28 21.53
C ILE A 179 -13.69 -2.88 22.94
N VAL A 180 -13.25 -4.13 23.06
CA VAL A 180 -13.30 -4.91 24.30
C VAL A 180 -11.90 -5.41 24.65
N TYR A 181 -11.37 -5.01 25.80
CA TYR A 181 -10.09 -5.44 26.33
C TYR A 181 -10.24 -6.77 27.05
N LEU A 182 -9.47 -7.78 26.61
CA LEU A 182 -9.51 -9.14 27.14
C LEU A 182 -8.28 -9.43 28.03
N PRO A 183 -8.38 -10.42 28.92
CA PRO A 183 -7.21 -10.95 29.61
C PRO A 183 -6.34 -11.85 28.74
N GLU A 184 -5.08 -11.98 29.16
CA GLU A 184 -4.01 -12.67 28.42
C GLU A 184 -4.28 -14.15 28.17
N ASP A 185 -5.05 -14.81 29.04
CA ASP A 185 -5.43 -16.22 28.95
C ASP A 185 -6.76 -16.44 28.20
N ALA A 186 -7.34 -15.39 27.61
CA ALA A 186 -8.61 -15.51 26.90
C ALA A 186 -8.54 -16.50 25.73
N ARG A 187 -9.59 -17.32 25.62
CA ARG A 187 -9.86 -18.24 24.53
C ARG A 187 -11.11 -17.79 23.80
N ILE A 188 -11.01 -17.65 22.49
CA ILE A 188 -12.08 -17.23 21.60
C ILE A 188 -12.52 -18.44 20.77
N ASP A 189 -13.80 -18.79 20.82
CA ASP A 189 -14.40 -19.88 20.04
C ASP A 189 -15.55 -19.35 19.18
N LEU A 190 -15.38 -19.49 17.86
CA LEU A 190 -16.31 -19.00 16.85
C LEU A 190 -17.61 -19.80 16.80
N HIS A 191 -17.58 -21.11 17.02
CA HIS A 191 -18.77 -21.96 16.92
C HIS A 191 -19.61 -21.91 18.18
N ALA A 192 -18.95 -21.98 19.34
CA ALA A 192 -19.61 -21.75 20.62
C ALA A 192 -20.03 -20.28 20.76
N THR A 193 -19.46 -19.38 19.94
CA THR A 193 -19.71 -17.93 19.95
C THR A 193 -19.44 -17.35 21.35
N THR A 194 -18.34 -17.79 21.94
CA THR A 194 -17.95 -17.49 23.32
C THR A 194 -16.50 -17.05 23.40
N ILE A 195 -16.22 -16.15 24.33
CA ILE A 195 -14.88 -15.81 24.78
C ILE A 195 -14.82 -16.16 26.26
N SER A 196 -13.81 -16.92 26.68
CA SER A 196 -13.69 -17.43 28.05
C SER A 196 -12.27 -17.27 28.59
N TRP A 197 -12.14 -17.04 29.89
CA TRP A 197 -10.87 -16.91 30.62
C TRP A 197 -11.04 -17.30 32.08
N LYS A 198 -9.95 -17.35 32.85
CA LYS A 198 -10.00 -17.59 34.29
C LYS A 198 -9.82 -16.28 35.06
N LYS A 199 -10.67 -16.07 36.06
CA LYS A 199 -10.51 -15.00 37.06
C LYS A 199 -10.78 -15.57 38.44
N ASP A 200 -9.85 -15.36 39.38
CA ASP A 200 -9.94 -15.86 40.76
C ASP A 200 -10.20 -17.38 40.85
N GLY A 201 -9.69 -18.15 39.89
CA GLY A 201 -9.89 -19.59 39.77
C GLY A 201 -11.21 -20.02 39.15
N GLU A 202 -12.13 -19.09 38.88
CA GLU A 202 -13.41 -19.35 38.20
C GLU A 202 -13.34 -19.05 36.70
N GLU A 203 -13.99 -19.87 35.88
CA GLU A 203 -14.16 -19.58 34.46
C GLU A 203 -15.21 -18.47 34.28
N LYS A 204 -14.81 -17.38 33.62
CA LYS A 204 -15.70 -16.31 33.18
C LYS A 204 -15.85 -16.35 31.67
N ARG A 205 -16.96 -15.81 31.16
CA ARG A 205 -17.24 -15.80 29.73
C ARG A 205 -18.09 -14.61 29.29
N ILE A 206 -17.87 -14.19 28.06
CA ILE A 206 -18.73 -13.26 27.32
C ILE A 206 -19.09 -13.84 25.95
N ARG A 207 -20.07 -13.21 25.29
CA ARG A 207 -20.49 -13.57 23.94
C ARG A 207 -19.52 -13.00 22.91
N LEU A 208 -19.12 -13.81 21.94
CA LEU A 208 -18.43 -13.34 20.74
C LEU A 208 -19.46 -12.71 19.78
N MET A 209 -19.26 -11.46 19.39
CA MET A 209 -20.21 -10.65 18.63
C MET A 209 -19.59 -10.08 17.35
N PRO A 210 -20.32 -10.05 16.23
CA PRO A 210 -19.88 -9.37 15.02
C PRO A 210 -19.84 -7.86 15.25
N GLY A 211 -18.89 -7.18 14.61
CA GLY A 211 -18.70 -5.73 14.74
C GLY A 211 -17.94 -5.30 15.99
N GLN A 212 -17.59 -6.23 16.90
CA GLN A 212 -16.69 -5.96 18.01
C GLN A 212 -15.24 -6.30 17.68
N THR A 213 -14.30 -5.54 18.24
CA THR A 213 -12.87 -5.84 18.21
C THR A 213 -12.36 -6.13 19.60
N TYR A 214 -11.77 -7.31 19.77
CA TYR A 214 -11.24 -7.78 21.03
C TYR A 214 -9.73 -7.54 21.09
N VAL A 215 -9.26 -6.80 22.08
CA VAL A 215 -7.86 -6.37 22.21
C VAL A 215 -7.22 -7.13 23.38
N MET A 216 -6.20 -7.92 23.07
CA MET A 216 -5.39 -8.62 24.06
C MET A 216 -4.48 -7.62 24.80
N PRO A 217 -3.94 -7.95 25.99
CA PRO A 217 -3.06 -7.04 26.74
C PRO A 217 -1.80 -6.61 25.97
N SER A 218 -1.37 -7.42 25.02
CA SER A 218 -0.28 -7.15 24.08
C SER A 218 -0.59 -6.12 22.99
N GLY A 219 -1.83 -5.64 22.92
CA GLY A 219 -2.34 -4.80 21.83
C GLY A 219 -2.76 -5.59 20.57
N TYR A 220 -2.59 -6.91 20.55
CA TYR A 220 -3.05 -7.78 19.46
C TYR A 220 -4.57 -7.77 19.37
N LYS A 221 -5.11 -7.63 18.17
CA LYS A 221 -6.55 -7.41 17.94
C LYS A 221 -7.15 -8.64 17.31
N VAL A 222 -8.35 -9.03 17.73
CA VAL A 222 -9.11 -10.15 17.16
C VAL A 222 -10.52 -9.68 16.84
N GLU A 223 -11.02 -10.03 15.65
CA GLU A 223 -12.41 -9.78 15.25
C GLU A 223 -13.01 -11.03 14.60
N MET A 224 -14.33 -11.18 14.67
CA MET A 224 -15.03 -12.14 13.83
C MET A 224 -15.46 -11.46 12.52
N ARG A 225 -15.00 -11.99 11.39
CA ARG A 225 -15.27 -11.42 10.07
C ARG A 225 -15.89 -12.46 9.13
N LYS A 226 -16.84 -12.01 8.32
CA LYS A 226 -17.35 -12.75 7.18
C LYS A 226 -16.80 -12.13 5.90
N PRO A 227 -15.83 -12.76 5.19
CA PRO A 227 -15.12 -12.10 4.09
C PRO A 227 -16.01 -11.72 2.91
N SER A 228 -17.00 -12.56 2.58
CA SER A 228 -17.99 -12.27 1.54
C SER A 228 -19.26 -13.10 1.73
N ARG A 229 -20.32 -12.73 1.00
CA ARG A 229 -21.59 -13.47 0.98
C ARG A 229 -21.35 -14.90 0.46
N GLY A 230 -21.75 -15.90 1.24
CA GLY A 230 -21.52 -17.32 0.93
C GLY A 230 -20.26 -17.93 1.54
N MET A 231 -19.31 -17.11 2.00
CA MET A 231 -18.15 -17.60 2.77
C MET A 231 -18.47 -17.79 4.26
N ARG A 232 -17.63 -18.58 4.93
CA ARG A 232 -17.70 -18.81 6.37
C ARG A 232 -17.17 -17.63 7.17
N TRP A 233 -17.74 -17.46 8.36
CA TRP A 233 -17.13 -16.66 9.41
C TRP A 233 -15.78 -17.23 9.80
N ARG A 234 -14.88 -16.35 10.21
CA ARG A 234 -13.54 -16.67 10.72
C ARG A 234 -13.12 -15.62 11.74
N LEU A 235 -12.19 -15.99 12.61
CA LEU A 235 -11.45 -15.05 13.44
C LEU A 235 -10.31 -14.46 12.61
N VAL A 236 -10.19 -13.14 12.63
CA VAL A 236 -9.08 -12.39 12.02
C VAL A 236 -8.28 -11.74 13.14
N GLY A 237 -6.97 -11.94 13.11
CA GLY A 237 -6.04 -11.36 14.05
C GLY A 237 -5.19 -10.30 13.38
N THR A 238 -4.96 -9.16 14.04
CA THR A 238 -4.12 -8.07 13.54
C THR A 238 -3.09 -7.69 14.59
N ASN A 239 -1.83 -7.54 14.16
CA ASN A 239 -0.74 -7.17 15.05
C ASN A 239 -1.00 -5.82 15.74
N ALA A 240 -0.42 -5.67 16.94
CA ALA A 240 -0.45 -4.44 17.71
C ALA A 240 0.34 -3.32 17.01
N GLU A 241 1.50 -3.69 16.47
CA GLU A 241 2.48 -2.83 15.80
C GLU A 241 2.41 -2.94 14.27
N GLY A 242 2.68 -1.82 13.61
CA GLY A 242 2.71 -1.72 12.16
C GLY A 242 4.09 -1.32 11.63
N THR A 243 4.35 -1.62 10.37
CA THR A 243 5.54 -1.15 9.65
C THR A 243 5.17 0.06 8.79
N PHE A 244 5.79 1.22 9.05
CA PHE A 244 5.62 2.38 8.19
C PHE A 244 6.46 2.23 6.92
N CYS A 245 5.80 1.89 5.82
CA CYS A 245 6.39 1.82 4.49
C CYS A 245 6.23 3.18 3.79
N HIS A 246 7.34 3.79 3.40
CA HIS A 246 7.43 5.08 2.71
C HIS A 246 7.87 4.87 1.25
N LYS A 247 7.23 5.51 0.28
CA LYS A 247 7.46 5.34 -1.17
C LYS A 247 7.72 6.68 -1.84
N PRO A 248 8.95 7.22 -1.73
CA PRO A 248 9.34 8.49 -2.33
C PRO A 248 9.78 8.32 -3.79
N CYS A 249 10.09 9.44 -4.43
CA CYS A 249 10.81 9.52 -5.72
C CYS A 249 10.24 8.59 -6.81
N THR A 250 8.93 8.39 -6.80
CA THR A 250 8.25 7.40 -7.65
C THR A 250 7.61 8.11 -8.82
N VAL A 251 8.12 7.85 -10.03
CA VAL A 251 7.63 8.46 -11.28
C VAL A 251 6.15 8.12 -11.53
N SER A 252 5.49 8.90 -12.38
CA SER A 252 4.10 8.64 -12.77
C SER A 252 3.92 7.21 -13.32
N GLY A 253 3.01 6.45 -12.70
CA GLY A 253 2.76 5.04 -12.99
C GLY A 253 3.81 4.07 -12.40
N GLY A 254 4.68 4.53 -11.51
CA GLY A 254 5.51 3.69 -10.63
C GLY A 254 4.76 3.17 -9.40
N GLY A 255 3.48 3.52 -9.26
CA GLY A 255 2.59 3.04 -8.21
C GLY A 255 2.86 3.64 -6.83
N LYS A 256 3.01 4.97 -6.75
CA LYS A 256 3.18 5.74 -5.50
C LYS A 256 2.06 5.45 -4.51
N SER A 257 0.81 5.71 -4.91
CA SER A 257 -0.38 5.57 -4.05
C SER A 257 -0.80 4.11 -3.81
N GLU A 258 -0.26 3.15 -4.57
CA GLU A 258 -0.55 1.72 -4.40
C GLU A 258 -0.07 1.18 -3.04
N ILE A 259 0.92 1.83 -2.42
CA ILE A 259 1.45 1.44 -1.11
C ILE A 259 0.37 1.43 -0.02
N SER A 260 -0.59 2.36 -0.08
CA SER A 260 -1.68 2.53 0.87
C SER A 260 -3.00 1.91 0.41
N LYS A 261 -3.10 1.43 -0.83
CA LYS A 261 -4.32 0.77 -1.32
C LYS A 261 -4.51 -0.60 -0.68
N SER A 262 -5.78 -0.98 -0.54
CA SER A 262 -6.18 -2.30 -0.04
C SER A 262 -5.79 -3.40 -1.02
N LEU A 263 -5.13 -4.45 -0.52
CA LEU A 263 -4.89 -5.65 -1.33
C LEU A 263 -6.18 -6.46 -1.53
N THR A 264 -7.18 -6.32 -0.64
CA THR A 264 -8.43 -7.11 -0.69
C THR A 264 -9.14 -6.97 -2.03
N ASP A 265 -9.12 -5.78 -2.64
CA ASP A 265 -9.82 -5.53 -3.92
C ASP A 265 -9.16 -6.22 -5.12
N ALA A 266 -7.90 -6.65 -4.98
CA ALA A 266 -7.18 -7.42 -6.00
C ALA A 266 -7.25 -8.94 -5.78
N MET A 267 -7.88 -9.40 -4.68
CA MET A 267 -7.95 -10.81 -4.31
C MET A 267 -9.19 -11.48 -4.89
N GLU A 268 -8.97 -12.62 -5.55
CA GLU A 268 -10.03 -13.48 -6.09
C GLU A 268 -10.30 -14.65 -5.14
N VAL A 269 -11.55 -15.12 -5.09
CA VAL A 269 -11.96 -16.26 -4.26
C VAL A 269 -12.40 -17.41 -5.13
N GLY A 270 -11.83 -18.60 -4.92
CA GLY A 270 -12.24 -19.82 -5.62
C GLY A 270 -12.32 -21.03 -4.69
N PRO A 271 -13.05 -22.09 -5.06
CA PRO A 271 -13.06 -23.33 -4.30
C PRO A 271 -11.69 -24.04 -4.37
N VAL A 272 -11.38 -24.84 -3.35
CA VAL A 272 -10.30 -25.83 -3.42
C VAL A 272 -10.80 -27.02 -4.24
N ILE A 273 -10.04 -27.38 -5.27
CA ILE A 273 -10.39 -28.42 -6.23
C ILE A 273 -9.53 -29.66 -5.96
N MET A 274 -10.17 -30.82 -5.89
CA MET A 274 -9.56 -32.15 -5.81
C MET A 274 -10.22 -33.05 -6.85
N SER A 275 -9.55 -33.22 -7.99
CA SER A 275 -10.12 -33.93 -9.14
C SER A 275 -10.30 -35.42 -8.89
N ASP A 276 -9.38 -36.06 -8.16
CA ASP A 276 -9.49 -37.45 -7.73
C ASP A 276 -9.35 -37.51 -6.21
N PHE A 277 -10.46 -37.26 -5.52
CA PHE A 277 -10.49 -37.17 -4.06
C PHE A 277 -9.94 -38.43 -3.38
N GLU A 278 -10.27 -39.63 -3.87
CA GLU A 278 -9.86 -40.87 -3.22
C GLU A 278 -8.37 -41.15 -3.42
N ALA A 279 -7.83 -40.94 -4.63
CA ALA A 279 -6.39 -41.11 -4.88
C ALA A 279 -5.56 -40.04 -4.17
N ASP A 280 -5.97 -38.78 -4.25
CA ASP A 280 -5.27 -37.67 -3.60
C ASP A 280 -5.19 -37.88 -2.09
N MET A 281 -6.31 -38.26 -1.45
CA MET A 281 -6.35 -38.46 -0.01
C MET A 281 -5.52 -39.67 0.45
N ARG A 282 -5.43 -40.74 -0.35
CA ARG A 282 -4.49 -41.86 -0.07
C ARG A 282 -3.04 -41.40 -0.12
N LEU A 283 -2.67 -40.56 -1.10
CA LEU A 283 -1.32 -40.00 -1.17
C LEU A 283 -1.04 -39.06 0.01
N VAL A 284 -2.01 -38.25 0.43
CA VAL A 284 -1.89 -37.41 1.63
C VAL A 284 -1.59 -38.27 2.87
N GLU A 285 -2.31 -39.37 3.09
CA GLU A 285 -2.06 -40.28 4.21
C GLU A 285 -0.60 -40.80 4.22
N GLN A 286 -0.08 -41.17 3.06
CA GLN A 286 1.32 -41.62 2.91
C GLN A 286 2.33 -40.49 3.23
N LEU A 287 2.05 -39.27 2.77
CA LEU A 287 2.89 -38.11 3.04
C LEU A 287 2.88 -37.72 4.53
N LEU A 288 1.74 -37.82 5.21
CA LEU A 288 1.63 -37.47 6.63
C LEU A 288 2.49 -38.35 7.55
N VAL A 289 2.73 -39.61 7.17
CA VAL A 289 3.53 -40.58 7.96
C VAL A 289 5.00 -40.65 7.54
N ARG A 290 5.37 -40.02 6.42
CA ARG A 290 6.76 -40.00 5.94
C ARG A 290 7.67 -39.22 6.89
N ASP A 291 8.87 -39.74 7.16
CA ASP A 291 9.94 -38.95 7.76
C ASP A 291 10.63 -38.11 6.69
N TYR A 292 10.87 -36.84 7.01
CA TYR A 292 11.44 -35.82 6.13
C TYR A 292 12.84 -35.38 6.60
N GLY A 293 13.49 -36.16 7.47
CA GLY A 293 14.84 -35.89 7.95
C GLY A 293 15.91 -35.91 6.86
N ASP A 294 15.65 -36.61 5.76
CA ASP A 294 16.53 -36.79 4.59
C ASP A 294 16.55 -35.59 3.61
N ARG A 295 15.78 -34.54 3.88
CA ARG A 295 15.55 -33.44 2.93
C ARG A 295 16.78 -32.60 2.55
N TYR A 296 17.80 -32.47 3.41
CA TYR A 296 18.90 -31.52 3.19
C TYR A 296 20.11 -32.16 2.48
N LYS A 297 20.81 -31.38 1.64
CA LYS A 297 22.09 -31.80 1.01
C LYS A 297 23.17 -32.14 2.03
N HIS A 298 23.23 -31.37 3.11
CA HIS A 298 24.13 -31.60 4.24
C HIS A 298 23.29 -31.77 5.50
N GLN A 299 23.37 -32.93 6.14
CA GLN A 299 22.60 -33.19 7.36
C GLN A 299 23.10 -32.31 8.50
N ILE A 300 22.24 -31.38 8.95
CA ILE A 300 22.56 -30.40 9.99
C ILE A 300 22.55 -31.05 11.40
N ASP A 301 21.84 -32.18 11.57
CA ASP A 301 21.76 -32.91 12.84
C ASP A 301 21.54 -34.42 12.60
N LEU A 302 22.59 -35.22 12.75
CA LEU A 302 22.52 -36.69 12.72
C LEU A 302 21.84 -37.20 14.00
N GLY A 303 20.50 -37.35 13.99
CA GLY A 303 19.76 -38.04 15.07
C GLY A 303 18.41 -37.46 15.48
N ARG A 304 18.01 -36.27 14.99
CA ARG A 304 16.67 -35.71 15.20
C ARG A 304 15.78 -35.99 13.98
N GLY A 305 14.80 -36.90 14.13
CA GLY A 305 13.77 -37.13 13.11
C GLY A 305 12.96 -35.87 12.79
N SER A 306 12.34 -35.80 11.61
CA SER A 306 11.48 -34.65 11.27
C SER A 306 10.25 -34.61 12.17
N ARG A 307 9.88 -33.40 12.62
CA ARG A 307 8.60 -33.17 13.28
C ARG A 307 7.44 -33.60 12.36
N PRO A 308 6.39 -34.27 12.86
CA PRO A 308 5.23 -34.63 12.04
C PRO A 308 4.56 -33.40 11.40
N ILE A 309 3.88 -33.59 10.26
CA ILE A 309 3.23 -32.48 9.54
C ILE A 309 2.14 -31.83 10.39
N LEU A 310 1.27 -32.64 11.02
CA LEU A 310 0.12 -32.15 11.79
C LEU A 310 0.46 -31.78 13.24
N ASP A 311 1.73 -31.88 13.65
CA ASP A 311 2.19 -31.46 14.98
C ASP A 311 1.83 -29.97 15.23
N PRO A 312 1.09 -29.62 16.28
CA PRO A 312 0.74 -28.23 16.60
C PRO A 312 1.95 -27.29 16.72
N ALA A 313 3.13 -27.80 17.12
CA ALA A 313 4.36 -27.01 17.19
C ALA A 313 5.01 -26.76 15.82
N ARG A 314 4.54 -27.42 14.75
CA ARG A 314 4.98 -27.18 13.37
C ARG A 314 4.04 -26.18 12.70
N SER A 315 4.57 -25.02 12.29
CA SER A 315 3.77 -23.96 11.65
C SER A 315 3.34 -24.32 10.22
N LEU A 316 2.28 -23.68 9.72
CA LEU A 316 1.85 -23.82 8.32
C LEU A 316 2.97 -23.43 7.34
N GLY A 317 3.65 -22.30 7.56
CA GLY A 317 4.79 -21.90 6.74
C GLY A 317 5.93 -22.92 6.72
N SER A 318 6.20 -23.61 7.84
CA SER A 318 7.18 -24.71 7.87
C SER A 318 6.74 -25.94 7.08
N VAL A 319 5.43 -26.18 6.97
CA VAL A 319 4.86 -27.23 6.11
C VAL A 319 4.94 -26.80 4.64
N ILE A 320 4.62 -25.53 4.31
CA ILE A 320 4.77 -25.00 2.95
C ILE A 320 6.21 -25.15 2.48
N ARG A 321 7.19 -24.70 3.27
CA ARG A 321 8.62 -24.87 2.95
C ARG A 321 9.02 -26.33 2.73
N LEU A 322 8.45 -27.28 3.48
CA LEU A 322 8.73 -28.71 3.32
C LEU A 322 8.37 -29.24 1.93
N PHE A 323 7.34 -28.65 1.30
CA PHE A 323 6.80 -29.04 0.00
C PHE A 323 7.06 -28.01 -1.10
N SER A 324 8.03 -27.11 -0.86
CA SER A 324 8.59 -26.18 -1.84
C SER A 324 10.01 -26.62 -2.18
N GLN A 325 10.36 -26.59 -3.46
CA GLN A 325 11.74 -26.85 -3.88
C GLN A 325 12.67 -25.84 -3.25
N SER A 326 13.91 -26.25 -2.97
CA SER A 326 14.93 -25.37 -2.37
C SER A 326 16.33 -25.85 -2.74
N GLU A 327 17.25 -24.92 -2.96
CA GLU A 327 18.66 -25.25 -3.23
C GLU A 327 19.36 -25.91 -2.04
N GLU A 328 18.84 -25.71 -0.83
CA GLU A 328 19.31 -26.37 0.41
C GLU A 328 18.95 -27.87 0.46
N TYR A 329 17.94 -28.28 -0.33
CA TYR A 329 17.43 -29.64 -0.32
C TYR A 329 18.18 -30.56 -1.28
N ALA A 330 18.30 -31.84 -0.90
CA ALA A 330 18.87 -32.87 -1.76
C ALA A 330 18.13 -32.92 -3.11
N ASP A 331 18.85 -33.17 -4.20
CA ASP A 331 18.27 -33.12 -5.54
C ASP A 331 17.18 -34.19 -5.70
N GLU A 332 17.36 -35.36 -5.08
CA GLU A 332 16.35 -36.41 -5.00
C GLU A 332 15.09 -35.97 -4.24
N TYR A 333 15.26 -35.15 -3.19
CA TYR A 333 14.15 -34.61 -2.42
C TYR A 333 13.37 -33.55 -3.22
N ASN A 334 14.06 -32.67 -3.95
CA ASN A 334 13.43 -31.71 -4.86
C ASN A 334 12.65 -32.40 -5.99
N ALA A 335 13.20 -33.49 -6.56
CA ALA A 335 12.49 -34.32 -7.54
C ALA A 335 11.26 -35.03 -6.92
N PHE A 336 11.39 -35.49 -5.68
CA PHE A 336 10.25 -36.03 -4.93
C PHE A 336 9.15 -34.98 -4.72
N ILE A 337 9.47 -33.74 -4.32
CA ILE A 337 8.47 -32.67 -4.19
C ILE A 337 7.76 -32.41 -5.52
N ASP A 338 8.50 -32.37 -6.63
CA ASP A 338 7.97 -32.12 -7.97
C ASP A 338 7.00 -33.21 -8.42
N SER A 339 7.24 -34.46 -8.00
CA SER A 339 6.35 -35.58 -8.27
C SER A 339 4.99 -35.50 -7.57
N ILE A 340 4.85 -34.65 -6.53
CA ILE A 340 3.61 -34.54 -5.75
C ILE A 340 2.62 -33.61 -6.48
N PRO A 341 1.40 -34.10 -6.80
CA PRO A 341 0.36 -33.29 -7.43
C PRO A 341 0.08 -32.01 -6.63
N ARG A 342 -0.17 -30.91 -7.35
CA ARG A 342 -0.47 -29.62 -6.72
C ARG A 342 -1.73 -29.68 -5.84
N THR A 343 -2.76 -30.42 -6.25
CA THR A 343 -4.00 -30.63 -5.48
C THR A 343 -3.71 -31.28 -4.11
N VAL A 344 -2.78 -32.23 -4.08
CA VAL A 344 -2.33 -32.91 -2.86
C VAL A 344 -1.57 -31.96 -1.94
N ARG A 345 -0.64 -31.16 -2.46
CA ARG A 345 0.07 -30.14 -1.67
C ARG A 345 -0.89 -29.08 -1.10
N ASP A 346 -1.77 -28.56 -1.94
CA ASP A 346 -2.79 -27.58 -1.52
C ASP A 346 -3.74 -28.15 -0.45
N PHE A 347 -4.09 -29.44 -0.56
CA PHE A 347 -4.87 -30.14 0.46
C PHE A 347 -4.07 -30.32 1.75
N ILE A 348 -2.79 -30.68 1.72
CA ILE A 348 -1.96 -30.78 2.93
C ILE A 348 -1.93 -29.45 3.68
N PHE A 349 -1.79 -28.32 2.97
CA PHE A 349 -1.81 -26.99 3.58
C PHE A 349 -3.19 -26.66 4.18
N THR A 350 -4.25 -27.05 3.47
CA THR A 350 -5.63 -26.92 3.95
C THR A 350 -5.85 -27.77 5.19
N LEU A 351 -5.49 -29.05 5.16
CA LEU A 351 -5.58 -29.95 6.29
C LEU A 351 -4.79 -29.41 7.48
N LYS A 352 -3.54 -29.01 7.28
CA LYS A 352 -2.70 -28.43 8.34
C LYS A 352 -3.38 -27.23 8.99
N ARG A 353 -4.02 -26.38 8.19
CA ARG A 353 -4.71 -25.19 8.68
C ARG A 353 -5.95 -25.51 9.52
N TYR A 354 -6.71 -26.51 9.10
CA TYR A 354 -7.98 -26.88 9.71
C TYR A 354 -7.84 -27.90 10.83
N TYR A 355 -6.74 -28.65 10.85
CA TYR A 355 -6.50 -29.75 11.79
C TYR A 355 -6.58 -29.27 13.24
N LYS A 356 -7.31 -30.03 14.05
CA LYS A 356 -7.36 -29.87 15.49
C LYS A 356 -6.83 -31.14 16.16
N PRO A 357 -6.11 -31.04 17.30
CA PRO A 357 -5.51 -32.20 17.95
C PRO A 357 -6.52 -33.31 18.31
N ASP A 358 -7.77 -32.94 18.61
CA ASP A 358 -8.87 -33.86 18.95
C ASP A 358 -9.36 -34.70 17.75
N TRP A 359 -9.00 -34.33 16.51
CA TRP A 359 -9.32 -35.14 15.33
C TRP A 359 -8.51 -36.44 15.29
N GLY A 360 -7.29 -36.42 15.84
CA GLY A 360 -6.38 -37.56 15.80
C GLY A 360 -6.22 -38.14 14.39
N ALA A 361 -6.34 -39.46 14.28
CA ALA A 361 -6.26 -40.16 12.98
C ALA A 361 -7.54 -40.01 12.12
N ASP A 362 -8.66 -39.56 12.68
CA ASP A 362 -9.95 -39.44 11.97
C ASP A 362 -10.14 -38.07 11.29
N TRP A 363 -9.06 -37.41 10.90
CA TRP A 363 -9.16 -36.15 10.16
C TRP A 363 -9.82 -36.33 8.78
N ARG A 364 -9.67 -37.52 8.16
CA ARG A 364 -10.20 -37.83 6.82
C ARG A 364 -11.72 -37.64 6.74
N SER A 365 -12.45 -38.12 7.75
CA SER A 365 -13.92 -38.11 7.77
C SER A 365 -14.52 -36.69 7.74
N ARG A 366 -13.71 -35.67 8.00
CA ARG A 366 -14.11 -34.26 8.03
C ARG A 366 -14.22 -33.65 6.65
N PHE A 367 -13.56 -34.24 5.66
CA PHE A 367 -13.49 -33.76 4.28
C PHE A 367 -14.24 -34.69 3.34
N ARG A 368 -14.85 -34.11 2.30
CA ARG A 368 -15.58 -34.86 1.28
C ARG A 368 -15.71 -34.06 -0.01
N VAL A 369 -16.14 -34.74 -1.06
CA VAL A 369 -16.73 -34.14 -2.26
C VAL A 369 -18.19 -34.59 -2.36
N ASP A 370 -19.05 -33.80 -3.03
CA ASP A 370 -20.41 -34.25 -3.31
C ASP A 370 -20.41 -35.34 -4.38
N SER A 371 -21.47 -36.16 -4.43
CA SER A 371 -21.79 -36.94 -5.63
C SER A 371 -22.72 -36.10 -6.52
N ILE A 372 -22.26 -35.77 -7.72
CA ILE A 372 -23.00 -34.97 -8.71
C ILE A 372 -23.33 -35.89 -9.88
N ASN A 373 -24.62 -36.16 -10.10
CA ASN A 373 -25.11 -37.06 -11.15
C ASN A 373 -24.47 -38.46 -11.09
N GLY A 374 -24.20 -38.97 -9.88
CA GLY A 374 -23.59 -40.29 -9.68
C GLY A 374 -22.07 -40.34 -9.86
N GLN A 375 -21.42 -39.21 -10.15
CA GLN A 375 -19.97 -39.09 -10.23
C GLN A 375 -19.44 -38.28 -9.04
N PRO A 376 -18.24 -38.59 -8.51
CA PRO A 376 -17.58 -37.73 -7.54
C PRO A 376 -17.40 -36.32 -8.11
N GLY A 377 -17.87 -35.33 -7.37
CA GLY A 377 -17.56 -33.93 -7.63
C GLY A 377 -16.09 -33.63 -7.31
N VAL A 378 -15.68 -32.41 -7.64
CA VAL A 378 -14.27 -31.99 -7.49
C VAL A 378 -14.07 -30.90 -6.45
N ILE A 379 -15.16 -30.34 -5.90
CA ILE A 379 -15.08 -29.26 -4.91
C ILE A 379 -14.93 -29.87 -3.53
N LEU A 380 -13.80 -29.58 -2.89
CA LEU A 380 -13.54 -29.99 -1.51
C LEU A 380 -14.53 -29.31 -0.57
N LYS A 381 -15.15 -30.12 0.28
CA LYS A 381 -16.02 -29.65 1.36
C LYS A 381 -15.49 -30.08 2.72
N TYR A 382 -15.60 -29.17 3.67
CA TYR A 382 -15.45 -29.43 5.10
C TYR A 382 -16.79 -29.05 5.74
N ARG A 383 -17.37 -29.83 6.66
CA ARG A 383 -18.70 -29.53 7.28
C ARG A 383 -19.80 -29.09 6.28
N MET A 384 -20.01 -29.84 5.20
CA MET A 384 -21.02 -29.57 4.14
C MET A 384 -20.85 -28.29 3.31
N ALA A 385 -19.87 -27.42 3.58
CA ALA A 385 -19.65 -26.23 2.75
C ALA A 385 -18.35 -26.33 1.96
N PRO A 386 -18.28 -25.71 0.76
CA PRO A 386 -17.05 -25.59 0.00
C PRO A 386 -15.92 -24.97 0.83
N VAL A 387 -14.74 -25.55 0.71
CA VAL A 387 -13.51 -24.92 1.18
C VAL A 387 -13.07 -23.93 0.11
N HIS A 388 -12.91 -22.67 0.50
CA HIS A 388 -12.45 -21.62 -0.40
C HIS A 388 -11.00 -21.26 -0.13
N THR A 389 -10.31 -20.88 -1.18
CA THR A 389 -8.99 -20.24 -1.12
C THR A 389 -9.05 -18.89 -1.81
N GLN A 390 -8.11 -18.04 -1.43
CA GLN A 390 -7.90 -16.76 -2.09
C GLN A 390 -6.75 -16.88 -3.07
N TYR A 391 -6.82 -16.11 -4.13
CA TYR A 391 -5.82 -16.01 -5.18
C TYR A 391 -5.47 -14.54 -5.41
N LEU A 392 -4.24 -14.29 -5.78
CA LEU A 392 -3.79 -12.98 -6.24
C LEU A 392 -3.19 -13.12 -7.64
N ARG A 393 -3.50 -12.16 -8.51
CA ARG A 393 -2.80 -12.04 -9.78
C ARG A 393 -1.39 -11.51 -9.53
N VAL A 394 -0.40 -12.15 -10.13
CA VAL A 394 0.98 -11.64 -10.16
C VAL A 394 1.46 -11.62 -11.62
N GLY A 395 1.03 -10.57 -12.31
CA GLY A 395 1.28 -10.32 -13.71
C GLY A 395 0.52 -11.24 -14.67
N TYR A 396 0.94 -11.16 -15.93
CA TYR A 396 0.31 -11.84 -17.06
C TYR A 396 1.31 -12.79 -17.74
N SER A 397 0.79 -13.81 -18.41
CA SER A 397 1.56 -14.64 -19.34
C SER A 397 1.91 -13.84 -20.60
N GLU A 398 2.78 -14.39 -21.46
CA GLU A 398 3.09 -13.77 -22.76
C GLU A 398 1.85 -13.63 -23.66
N GLU A 399 0.85 -14.51 -23.48
CA GLU A 399 -0.43 -14.49 -24.20
C GLU A 399 -1.47 -13.56 -23.57
N GLY A 400 -1.13 -12.90 -22.45
CA GLY A 400 -2.01 -11.96 -21.75
C GLY A 400 -3.00 -12.61 -20.75
N SER A 401 -2.91 -13.93 -20.52
CA SER A 401 -3.70 -14.60 -19.47
C SER A 401 -3.18 -14.26 -18.08
N TRP A 402 -4.07 -14.22 -17.08
CA TRP A 402 -3.72 -13.90 -15.70
C TRP A 402 -2.87 -15.00 -15.07
N ARG A 403 -1.79 -14.63 -14.38
CA ARG A 403 -1.00 -15.56 -13.56
C ARG A 403 -1.52 -15.52 -12.13
N MET A 404 -2.35 -16.50 -11.77
CA MET A 404 -3.00 -16.57 -10.47
C MET A 404 -2.21 -17.45 -9.49
N PHE A 405 -1.95 -16.91 -8.30
CA PHE A 405 -1.22 -17.59 -7.22
C PHE A 405 -2.12 -17.74 -6.00
N GLY A 406 -2.20 -18.95 -5.45
CA GLY A 406 -2.98 -19.21 -4.24
C GLY A 406 -2.30 -18.58 -3.03
N LEU A 407 -3.04 -17.80 -2.26
CA LEU A 407 -2.56 -17.23 -1.00
C LEU A 407 -2.57 -18.31 0.10
N ARG A 408 -1.74 -18.11 1.12
CA ARG A 408 -1.73 -19.00 2.29
C ARG A 408 -3.10 -19.03 2.96
N LYS A 409 -3.44 -20.18 3.53
CA LYS A 409 -4.75 -20.38 4.18
C LYS A 409 -4.91 -19.63 5.51
N ASP A 410 -3.82 -19.05 6.02
CA ASP A 410 -3.77 -18.17 7.19
C ASP A 410 -3.53 -16.70 6.82
N PHE A 411 -3.46 -16.35 5.53
CA PHE A 411 -3.23 -14.98 5.09
C PHE A 411 -4.53 -14.16 5.11
N VAL A 412 -4.42 -12.94 5.64
CA VAL A 412 -5.38 -11.85 5.44
C VAL A 412 -4.56 -10.63 5.04
N SER A 413 -5.08 -9.81 4.10
CA SER A 413 -4.42 -8.55 3.73
C SER A 413 -4.19 -7.69 4.97
N ALA A 414 -3.05 -7.04 5.07
CA ALA A 414 -2.76 -6.16 6.19
C ALA A 414 -3.78 -5.03 6.28
N THR A 415 -4.09 -4.61 7.51
CA THR A 415 -4.74 -3.32 7.74
C THR A 415 -3.72 -2.23 7.44
N LYS A 416 -4.08 -1.29 6.56
CA LYS A 416 -3.21 -0.18 6.18
C LYS A 416 -3.84 1.14 6.59
N LEU A 417 -3.08 1.95 7.30
CA LEU A 417 -3.45 3.34 7.61
C LEU A 417 -2.57 4.25 6.75
N GLN A 418 -3.20 5.05 5.91
CA GLN A 418 -2.45 5.96 5.03
C GLN A 418 -1.73 7.01 5.87
N ARG A 419 -0.48 7.31 5.50
CA ARG A 419 0.33 8.37 6.12
C ARG A 419 0.75 9.43 5.12
N GLU A 420 0.84 9.09 3.85
CA GLU A 420 1.23 9.99 2.77
C GLU A 420 0.51 9.60 1.48
N ASP A 421 0.34 10.56 0.57
CA ASP A 421 -0.13 10.27 -0.78
C ASP A 421 0.67 11.03 -1.83
N ASP A 422 0.71 12.36 -1.82
CA ASP A 422 1.28 13.17 -2.91
C ASP A 422 2.08 14.40 -2.45
N ILE A 423 1.69 15.07 -1.36
CA ILE A 423 2.44 16.20 -0.75
C ILE A 423 2.74 15.85 0.71
N SER A 424 4.01 15.56 0.99
CA SER A 424 4.48 15.21 2.33
C SER A 424 5.47 16.26 2.83
N ALA A 425 5.42 16.56 4.12
CA ALA A 425 6.47 17.29 4.82
C ALA A 425 7.14 16.35 5.82
N SER A 426 8.46 16.34 5.87
CA SER A 426 9.22 15.43 6.73
C SER A 426 10.40 16.08 7.42
N VAL A 427 10.81 15.48 8.54
CA VAL A 427 11.99 15.87 9.33
C VAL A 427 12.79 14.64 9.71
N THR A 428 14.11 14.79 9.79
CA THR A 428 15.02 13.74 10.29
C THR A 428 15.60 14.14 11.65
N VAL A 429 15.32 13.33 12.66
CA VAL A 429 15.65 13.63 14.07
C VAL A 429 16.66 12.60 14.58
N PRO A 430 17.77 13.01 15.21
CA PRO A 430 18.74 12.08 15.79
C PRO A 430 18.10 11.20 16.87
N ALA A 431 18.47 9.92 16.91
CA ALA A 431 17.94 8.99 17.90
C ALA A 431 18.18 9.41 19.35
N SER A 432 19.25 10.16 19.61
CA SER A 432 19.61 10.66 20.94
C SER A 432 18.65 11.74 21.47
N GLN A 433 17.79 12.31 20.62
CA GLN A 433 16.82 13.35 21.01
C GLN A 433 15.40 12.78 21.20
N ILE A 434 15.22 11.48 21.04
CA ILE A 434 13.90 10.83 21.12
C ILE A 434 13.90 9.84 22.28
N ASP A 435 12.86 9.88 23.10
CA ASP A 435 12.62 8.81 24.06
C ASP A 435 12.23 7.52 23.31
N ARG A 436 13.14 6.55 23.30
CA ARG A 436 12.96 5.26 22.65
C ARG A 436 11.72 4.51 23.15
N LYS A 437 11.23 4.79 24.37
CA LYS A 437 10.00 4.16 24.90
C LYS A 437 8.75 4.53 24.13
N LEU A 438 8.77 5.63 23.36
CA LEU A 438 7.63 6.09 22.56
C LEU A 438 7.55 5.42 21.18
N MET A 439 8.60 4.69 20.78
CA MET A 439 8.74 4.04 19.49
C MET A 439 8.60 2.52 19.61
N HIS A 440 8.49 1.86 18.46
CA HIS A 440 8.56 0.41 18.39
C HIS A 440 9.92 -0.07 18.97
N PRO A 441 9.94 -1.04 19.91
CA PRO A 441 11.16 -1.42 20.63
C PRO A 441 12.26 -1.97 19.72
N ASP A 442 11.89 -2.72 18.68
CA ASP A 442 12.85 -3.29 17.72
C ASP A 442 13.30 -2.30 16.63
N VAL A 443 12.74 -1.08 16.59
CA VAL A 443 13.17 -0.06 15.63
C VAL A 443 14.40 0.65 16.19
N ASP A 444 15.53 0.39 15.53
CA ASP A 444 16.82 0.96 15.92
C ASP A 444 17.58 1.53 14.72
N PHE A 445 17.32 2.81 14.46
CA PHE A 445 18.04 3.61 13.49
C PHE A 445 18.85 4.71 14.21
N PRO A 446 20.00 5.15 13.66
CA PRO A 446 20.78 6.27 14.18
C PRO A 446 20.01 7.61 14.16
N SER A 447 19.11 7.79 13.19
CA SER A 447 18.16 8.90 13.12
C SER A 447 16.82 8.41 12.58
N TYR A 448 15.77 9.14 12.89
CA TYR A 448 14.39 8.81 12.55
C TYR A 448 13.77 9.86 11.67
N LYS A 449 13.13 9.41 10.60
CA LYS A 449 12.33 10.27 9.73
C LYS A 449 10.86 10.21 10.14
N PHE A 450 10.29 11.38 10.41
CA PHE A 450 8.85 11.57 10.66
C PHE A 450 8.24 12.33 9.51
N ILE A 451 7.01 11.98 9.16
CA ILE A 451 6.35 12.52 7.97
C ILE A 451 4.89 12.83 8.29
N GLU A 452 4.42 13.95 7.77
CA GLU A 452 3.03 14.36 7.79
C GLU A 452 2.53 14.60 6.36
N ASN A 453 1.28 14.19 6.10
CA ASN A 453 0.59 14.53 4.86
C ASN A 453 0.03 15.95 4.95
N CYS A 454 0.42 16.81 4.03
CA CYS A 454 -0.02 18.20 4.01
C CYS A 454 -1.49 18.39 3.54
N GLU A 455 -2.17 17.31 3.15
CA GLU A 455 -3.49 17.34 2.51
C GLU A 455 -4.58 16.69 3.38
N TYR A 456 -5.73 17.34 3.50
CA TYR A 456 -6.97 16.77 4.05
C TYR A 456 -7.81 16.02 3.00
N ARG A 457 -7.63 16.37 1.72
CA ARG A 457 -8.31 15.73 0.58
C ARG A 457 -7.34 15.49 -0.57
N LEU A 458 -7.46 14.32 -1.19
CA LEU A 458 -6.57 13.82 -2.23
C LEU A 458 -7.20 13.98 -3.61
N PHE A 459 -6.48 14.63 -4.52
CA PHE A 459 -6.95 14.85 -5.90
C PHE A 459 -6.72 13.63 -6.79
N GLN A 460 -7.54 12.60 -6.57
CA GLN A 460 -7.41 11.30 -7.20
C GLN A 460 -7.69 11.34 -8.70
N ARG A 461 -7.01 10.44 -9.43
CA ARG A 461 -7.32 10.10 -10.82
C ARG A 461 -7.67 8.61 -10.90
N PRO A 462 -8.97 8.26 -10.83
CA PRO A 462 -9.39 6.87 -10.75
C PRO A 462 -9.45 6.24 -12.16
N ASP A 463 -8.28 5.83 -12.67
CA ASP A 463 -8.14 5.29 -14.03
C ASP A 463 -9.01 4.02 -14.25
N ASP A 464 -9.15 3.18 -13.21
CA ASP A 464 -9.88 1.91 -13.29
C ASP A 464 -11.40 2.04 -13.04
N ALA A 465 -11.86 3.16 -12.47
CA ALA A 465 -13.28 3.35 -12.11
C ALA A 465 -14.21 3.51 -13.32
N VAL A 466 -13.65 3.63 -14.54
CA VAL A 466 -14.42 3.52 -15.77
C VAL A 466 -15.05 2.13 -15.94
N HIS A 467 -14.43 1.10 -15.33
CA HIS A 467 -14.96 -0.25 -15.26
C HIS A 467 -15.92 -0.38 -14.07
N ARG A 468 -17.21 -0.46 -14.36
CA ARG A 468 -18.31 -0.54 -13.37
C ARG A 468 -18.04 -1.64 -12.34
N GLY A 469 -18.14 -1.28 -11.06
CA GLY A 469 -18.01 -2.21 -9.93
C GLY A 469 -16.59 -2.65 -9.59
N TYR A 470 -15.59 -2.22 -10.36
CA TYR A 470 -14.20 -2.60 -10.16
C TYR A 470 -13.56 -1.78 -9.02
N ASP A 471 -13.55 -0.45 -9.13
CA ASP A 471 -13.03 0.43 -8.09
C ASP A 471 -14.13 0.79 -7.08
N ARG A 472 -14.33 -0.12 -6.13
CA ARG A 472 -15.40 0.00 -5.12
C ARG A 472 -15.23 1.22 -4.21
N LYS A 473 -14.00 1.61 -3.88
CA LYS A 473 -13.74 2.80 -3.04
C LYS A 473 -14.12 4.06 -3.80
N THR A 474 -13.71 4.19 -5.06
CA THR A 474 -14.11 5.34 -5.88
C THR A 474 -15.62 5.42 -6.03
N GLU A 475 -16.31 4.32 -6.34
CA GLU A 475 -17.78 4.35 -6.48
C GLU A 475 -18.50 4.67 -5.15
N THR A 476 -17.99 4.17 -4.02
CA THR A 476 -18.46 4.54 -2.68
C THR A 476 -18.22 6.02 -2.38
N ASP A 477 -17.12 6.58 -2.85
CA ASP A 477 -16.85 8.00 -2.69
C ASP A 477 -17.81 8.81 -3.55
N PHE A 478 -18.07 8.39 -4.79
CA PHE A 478 -18.97 9.08 -5.73
C PHE A 478 -20.41 9.17 -5.22
N SER A 479 -20.87 8.19 -4.44
CA SER A 479 -22.20 8.19 -3.85
C SER A 479 -22.35 9.12 -2.64
N ARG A 480 -21.27 9.72 -2.14
CA ARG A 480 -21.29 10.66 -1.00
C ARG A 480 -21.61 12.09 -1.45
N GLN A 481 -22.19 12.86 -0.54
CA GLN A 481 -22.39 14.30 -0.72
C GLN A 481 -21.11 15.10 -0.39
N GLY A 482 -21.02 16.34 -0.86
CA GLY A 482 -19.90 17.25 -0.54
C GLY A 482 -18.60 16.94 -1.28
N ASN A 483 -18.67 16.15 -2.36
CA ASN A 483 -17.55 15.87 -3.24
C ASN A 483 -17.27 17.02 -4.22
N PHE A 484 -16.01 17.11 -4.64
CA PHE A 484 -15.59 17.96 -5.75
C PHE A 484 -15.21 17.07 -6.92
N PHE A 485 -15.85 17.26 -8.08
CA PHE A 485 -15.58 16.52 -9.31
C PHE A 485 -15.00 17.44 -10.38
N SER A 486 -14.14 16.90 -11.23
CA SER A 486 -13.62 17.58 -12.41
C SER A 486 -13.42 16.57 -13.54
N ASN A 487 -13.72 16.98 -14.77
CA ASN A 487 -13.62 16.16 -15.98
C ASN A 487 -14.52 14.91 -15.98
N TYR A 488 -15.75 15.05 -15.52
CA TYR A 488 -16.83 14.08 -15.71
C TYR A 488 -17.98 14.70 -16.51
N GLU A 489 -18.75 13.86 -17.20
CA GLU A 489 -19.99 14.31 -17.86
C GLU A 489 -21.05 14.70 -16.81
N PRO A 490 -21.75 15.83 -16.99
CA PRO A 490 -22.93 16.16 -16.18
C PRO A 490 -24.13 15.35 -16.69
N ILE A 491 -24.51 14.30 -15.96
CA ILE A 491 -25.60 13.39 -16.34
C ILE A 491 -26.92 13.96 -15.85
N ASP A 492 -27.84 14.24 -16.77
CA ASP A 492 -29.20 14.68 -16.43
C ASP A 492 -30.13 13.50 -16.11
N ARG A 493 -31.37 13.80 -15.68
CA ARG A 493 -32.34 12.77 -15.29
C ARG A 493 -32.77 11.86 -16.43
N HIS A 494 -32.80 12.35 -17.67
CA HIS A 494 -33.19 11.53 -18.80
C HIS A 494 -32.13 10.46 -19.07
N VAL A 495 -30.85 10.88 -19.12
CA VAL A 495 -29.72 9.95 -19.29
C VAL A 495 -29.61 9.01 -18.09
N ALA A 496 -29.86 9.48 -16.86
CA ALA A 496 -29.87 8.63 -15.68
C ALA A 496 -30.96 7.54 -15.74
N ARG A 497 -32.16 7.86 -16.25
CA ARG A 497 -33.24 6.87 -16.48
C ARG A 497 -32.82 5.85 -17.52
N ASP A 498 -32.24 6.28 -18.64
CA ASP A 498 -31.72 5.36 -19.68
C ASP A 498 -30.64 4.43 -19.11
N MET A 499 -29.78 4.95 -18.22
CA MET A 499 -28.78 4.14 -17.51
C MET A 499 -29.45 3.08 -16.63
N VAL A 500 -30.51 3.42 -15.89
CA VAL A 500 -31.25 2.48 -15.03
C VAL A 500 -31.99 1.43 -15.86
N GLU A 501 -32.55 1.82 -17.02
CA GLU A 501 -33.23 0.91 -17.96
C GLU A 501 -32.27 -0.13 -18.59
N ASP A 502 -30.98 0.20 -18.79
CA ASP A 502 -29.92 -0.77 -19.13
C ASP A 502 -29.52 -1.61 -17.90
N ALA A 503 -30.47 -2.40 -17.40
CA ALA A 503 -30.36 -3.15 -16.15
C ALA A 503 -29.12 -4.06 -16.07
N ILE A 504 -28.64 -4.57 -17.22
CA ILE A 504 -27.44 -5.43 -17.28
C ILE A 504 -26.19 -4.64 -16.93
N ARG A 505 -25.97 -3.49 -17.57
CA ARG A 505 -24.79 -2.67 -17.28
C ARG A 505 -24.94 -1.92 -15.97
N PHE A 506 -26.15 -1.46 -15.67
CA PHE A 506 -26.44 -0.78 -14.41
C PHE A 506 -26.16 -1.69 -13.21
N GLY A 507 -26.55 -2.97 -13.30
CA GLY A 507 -26.30 -3.97 -12.27
C GLY A 507 -24.82 -4.29 -12.00
N GLN A 508 -23.89 -3.77 -12.82
CA GLN A 508 -22.45 -3.92 -12.60
C GLN A 508 -21.88 -2.85 -11.65
N PHE A 509 -22.55 -1.72 -11.45
CA PHE A 509 -22.13 -0.74 -10.45
C PHE A 509 -22.30 -1.30 -9.04
N THR A 510 -21.50 -0.79 -8.10
CA THR A 510 -21.68 -1.06 -6.68
C THR A 510 -23.01 -0.53 -6.15
N ASP A 511 -23.54 -1.18 -5.11
CA ASP A 511 -24.81 -0.80 -4.46
C ASP A 511 -24.89 0.70 -4.14
N PRO A 512 -23.87 1.34 -3.51
CA PRO A 512 -23.97 2.75 -3.13
C PRO A 512 -24.14 3.70 -4.32
N LEU A 513 -23.44 3.43 -5.44
CA LEU A 513 -23.55 4.28 -6.62
C LEU A 513 -24.86 4.04 -7.38
N ARG A 514 -25.37 2.80 -7.39
CA ARG A 514 -26.68 2.49 -7.98
C ARG A 514 -27.79 3.21 -7.25
N GLU A 515 -27.83 3.09 -5.92
CA GLU A 515 -28.83 3.76 -5.08
C GLU A 515 -28.81 5.28 -5.29
N CYS A 516 -27.61 5.87 -5.43
CA CYS A 516 -27.45 7.30 -5.71
C CYS A 516 -28.04 7.71 -7.07
N ILE A 517 -27.77 6.94 -8.14
CA ILE A 517 -28.25 7.24 -9.49
C ILE A 517 -29.76 6.97 -9.61
N GLU A 518 -30.26 5.88 -9.02
CA GLU A 518 -31.69 5.54 -8.96
C GLU A 518 -32.48 6.66 -8.27
N ALA A 519 -32.06 7.08 -7.08
CA ALA A 519 -32.71 8.15 -6.35
C ALA A 519 -32.74 9.48 -7.15
N PHE A 520 -31.68 9.76 -7.91
CA PHE A 520 -31.64 10.93 -8.79
C PHE A 520 -32.60 10.80 -9.99
N ALA A 521 -32.66 9.62 -10.61
CA ALA A 521 -33.51 9.33 -11.77
C ALA A 521 -35.01 9.35 -11.43
N GLU A 522 -35.38 8.87 -10.23
CA GLU A 522 -36.75 8.85 -9.71
C GLU A 522 -37.23 10.23 -9.23
N ALA A 523 -36.32 11.15 -8.89
CA ALA A 523 -36.68 12.49 -8.47
C ALA A 523 -37.43 13.24 -9.59
N PRO A 524 -38.42 14.10 -9.26
CA PRO A 524 -39.16 14.85 -10.26
C PRO A 524 -38.27 15.76 -11.12
N ASP A 525 -38.61 15.90 -12.40
CA ASP A 525 -37.90 16.80 -13.30
C ASP A 525 -37.92 18.25 -12.78
N GLY A 526 -36.82 18.98 -13.01
CA GLY A 526 -36.64 20.34 -12.51
C GLY A 526 -36.31 20.47 -11.02
N THR A 527 -36.18 19.37 -10.27
CA THR A 527 -35.71 19.42 -8.86
C THR A 527 -34.18 19.46 -8.78
N SER A 528 -33.65 19.89 -7.62
CA SER A 528 -32.21 19.92 -7.33
C SER A 528 -31.75 18.61 -6.66
N PRO A 529 -30.56 18.09 -6.97
CA PRO A 529 -29.58 18.59 -7.94
C PRO A 529 -30.08 18.42 -9.39
N ALA A 530 -29.55 19.23 -10.32
CA ALA A 530 -29.90 19.15 -11.74
C ALA A 530 -29.15 18.04 -12.48
N TYR A 531 -28.02 17.59 -11.93
CA TYR A 531 -27.13 16.59 -12.53
C TYR A 531 -26.60 15.61 -11.48
N VAL A 532 -26.20 14.43 -11.95
CA VAL A 532 -25.41 13.44 -11.22
C VAL A 532 -24.11 13.14 -11.98
N VAL A 533 -23.15 12.52 -11.31
CA VAL A 533 -21.89 12.08 -11.92
C VAL A 533 -21.76 10.56 -11.74
N SER A 534 -21.18 9.89 -12.73
CA SER A 534 -20.93 8.45 -12.72
C SER A 534 -19.45 8.15 -12.94
N SER A 535 -18.93 7.15 -12.23
CA SER A 535 -17.55 6.66 -12.38
C SER A 535 -17.23 6.23 -13.83
N ALA A 536 -18.23 5.69 -14.53
CA ALA A 536 -18.10 5.19 -15.90
C ALA A 536 -18.21 6.27 -17.00
N HIS A 537 -18.48 7.53 -16.66
CA HIS A 537 -18.73 8.59 -17.65
C HIS A 537 -17.79 9.80 -17.47
N PRO A 538 -16.47 9.65 -17.72
CA PRO A 538 -15.56 10.78 -17.81
C PRO A 538 -15.99 11.77 -18.90
N ARG A 539 -15.62 13.04 -18.74
CA ARG A 539 -15.89 14.11 -19.73
C ARG A 539 -15.38 13.73 -21.11
N MET A 540 -16.18 14.00 -22.13
CA MET A 540 -15.85 13.87 -23.53
C MET A 540 -15.02 15.08 -23.98
N VAL A 541 -13.85 14.81 -24.55
CA VAL A 541 -12.94 15.79 -25.16
C VAL A 541 -12.65 15.30 -26.58
N ASP A 542 -13.00 16.10 -27.58
CA ASP A 542 -12.89 15.74 -29.00
C ASP A 542 -13.51 14.37 -29.34
N GLY A 543 -14.69 14.10 -28.76
CA GLY A 543 -15.45 12.88 -28.99
C GLY A 543 -14.92 11.63 -28.29
N LYS A 544 -13.94 11.75 -27.37
CA LYS A 544 -13.41 10.62 -26.58
C LYS A 544 -13.46 10.91 -25.08
N PRO A 545 -13.69 9.90 -24.23
CA PRO A 545 -13.59 10.07 -22.79
C PRO A 545 -12.19 10.55 -22.40
N THR A 546 -12.11 11.54 -21.51
CA THR A 546 -10.84 12.03 -21.01
C THR A 546 -10.06 10.93 -20.28
N LYS A 547 -8.73 10.98 -20.38
CA LYS A 547 -7.82 10.14 -19.59
C LYS A 547 -7.40 10.80 -18.28
N ASN A 548 -8.06 11.90 -17.89
CA ASN A 548 -7.78 12.62 -16.65
C ASN A 548 -9.07 12.95 -15.87
N PRO A 549 -9.94 11.96 -15.60
CA PRO A 549 -11.04 12.14 -14.66
C PRO A 549 -10.51 12.45 -13.26
N ARG A 550 -11.16 13.34 -12.51
CA ARG A 550 -10.67 13.77 -11.19
C ARG A 550 -11.79 13.95 -10.18
N TYR A 551 -11.49 13.60 -8.93
CA TYR A 551 -12.30 13.98 -7.79
C TYR A 551 -11.42 14.26 -6.56
N LEU A 552 -11.97 14.96 -5.56
CA LEU A 552 -11.32 15.09 -4.25
C LEU A 552 -11.87 14.03 -3.29
N GLN A 553 -11.04 13.03 -3.02
CA GLN A 553 -11.27 12.02 -1.99
C GLN A 553 -10.92 12.60 -0.62
N ASN A 554 -11.71 12.36 0.44
CA ASN A 554 -11.21 12.67 1.78
C ASN A 554 -10.07 11.73 2.16
N ARG A 555 -9.09 12.22 2.91
CA ARG A 555 -8.00 11.36 3.39
C ARG A 555 -8.60 10.20 4.20
N PRO A 556 -8.33 8.92 3.88
CA PRO A 556 -9.04 7.77 4.47
C PRO A 556 -8.92 7.66 5.99
N ASP A 557 -7.80 8.08 6.58
CA ASP A 557 -7.59 8.12 8.04
C ASP A 557 -8.57 9.07 8.75
N LEU A 558 -9.02 10.14 8.08
CA LEU A 558 -10.02 11.06 8.60
C LEU A 558 -11.44 10.50 8.49
N GLU A 559 -11.68 9.57 7.57
CA GLU A 559 -12.98 8.91 7.39
C GLU A 559 -13.18 7.75 8.37
N ASP A 560 -12.09 7.14 8.84
CA ASP A 560 -12.11 6.03 9.81
C ASP A 560 -11.26 6.36 11.06
N PRO A 561 -11.70 7.34 11.88
CA PRO A 561 -10.97 7.72 13.10
C PRO A 561 -10.94 6.58 14.14
N ARG A 562 -11.84 5.60 14.02
CA ARG A 562 -11.86 4.40 14.87
C ARG A 562 -10.66 3.51 14.57
N ALA A 563 -10.32 3.30 13.29
CA ALA A 563 -9.15 2.51 12.92
C ALA A 563 -7.84 3.16 13.39
N GLU A 564 -7.72 4.49 13.29
CA GLU A 564 -6.58 5.25 13.84
C GLU A 564 -6.48 5.07 15.36
N TYR A 565 -7.59 5.26 16.08
CA TYR A 565 -7.64 5.06 17.53
C TYR A 565 -7.22 3.64 17.93
N LEU A 566 -7.77 2.62 17.24
CA LEU A 566 -7.47 1.22 17.52
C LEU A 566 -6.00 0.84 17.22
N ALA A 567 -5.40 1.44 16.19
CA ALA A 567 -3.97 1.27 15.90
C ALA A 567 -3.09 1.91 16.98
N GLU A 568 -3.42 3.13 17.40
CA GLU A 568 -2.74 3.81 18.50
C GLU A 568 -2.84 3.02 19.79
N ILE A 569 -4.05 2.60 20.20
CA ILE A 569 -4.26 1.78 21.41
C ILE A 569 -3.43 0.49 21.35
N GLY A 570 -3.41 -0.22 20.23
CA GLY A 570 -2.59 -1.42 20.12
C GLY A 570 -1.11 -1.15 20.33
N SER A 571 -0.58 -0.12 19.66
CA SER A 571 0.83 0.27 19.79
C SER A 571 1.15 0.73 21.22
N ARG A 572 0.22 1.46 21.84
CA ARG A 572 0.31 1.97 23.21
C ARG A 572 0.40 0.85 24.23
N LEU A 573 -0.47 -0.16 24.11
CA LEU A 573 -0.45 -1.35 24.95
C LEU A 573 0.84 -2.14 24.77
N TYR A 574 1.24 -2.39 23.52
CA TYR A 574 2.45 -3.14 23.20
C TYR A 574 3.72 -2.48 23.78
N ARG A 575 3.87 -1.17 23.55
CA ARG A 575 5.03 -0.37 24.00
C ARG A 575 4.95 0.10 25.45
N ARG A 576 3.81 -0.08 26.12
CA ARG A 576 3.50 0.45 27.48
C ARG A 576 3.60 1.98 27.57
N VAL A 577 3.19 2.69 26.53
CA VAL A 577 3.25 4.17 26.47
C VAL A 577 2.07 4.76 27.26
N PRO A 578 2.28 5.58 28.29
CA PRO A 578 1.19 6.21 29.05
C PRO A 578 0.27 7.09 28.18
N PRO A 579 -1.05 7.17 28.43
CA PRO A 579 -2.02 7.91 27.61
C PRO A 579 -1.65 9.37 27.29
N GLU A 580 -0.95 10.03 28.21
CA GLU A 580 -0.52 11.43 28.12
C GLU A 580 0.67 11.65 27.18
N LEU A 581 1.38 10.59 26.79
CA LEU A 581 2.54 10.66 25.89
C LEU A 581 2.15 10.24 24.46
N PRO A 582 2.83 10.80 23.44
CA PRO A 582 2.58 10.46 22.05
C PRO A 582 3.11 9.07 21.70
N VAL A 583 2.46 8.41 20.74
CA VAL A 583 2.96 7.18 20.11
C VAL A 583 3.66 7.57 18.81
N LEU A 584 4.98 7.45 18.76
CA LEU A 584 5.78 7.89 17.63
C LEU A 584 5.96 6.77 16.60
N ASN A 585 5.67 7.05 15.33
CA ASN A 585 5.76 6.08 14.23
C ASN A 585 6.70 6.61 13.13
N PRO A 586 8.02 6.43 13.27
CA PRO A 586 8.95 6.83 12.22
C PRO A 586 8.84 5.92 11.00
N VAL A 587 9.43 6.35 9.88
CA VAL A 587 9.62 5.49 8.70
C VAL A 587 10.39 4.22 9.08
N HIS A 588 9.93 3.07 8.63
CA HIS A 588 10.59 1.77 8.85
C HIS A 588 11.27 1.24 7.59
N ALA A 589 10.70 1.53 6.40
CA ALA A 589 11.17 1.00 5.14
C ALA A 589 10.94 1.99 4.01
N VAL A 590 11.94 2.15 3.13
CA VAL A 590 11.90 3.05 1.99
C VAL A 590 11.82 2.23 0.70
N LEU A 591 10.66 2.27 0.05
CA LEU A 591 10.24 1.35 -1.02
C LEU A 591 9.86 2.10 -2.31
N PRO A 592 10.79 2.86 -2.94
CA PRO A 592 10.50 3.63 -4.14
C PRO A 592 9.96 2.76 -5.28
N GLY A 593 9.19 3.36 -6.18
CA GLY A 593 8.58 2.67 -7.31
C GLY A 593 9.16 3.12 -8.65
N ARG A 594 9.28 2.16 -9.58
CA ARG A 594 9.74 2.42 -10.94
C ARG A 594 8.68 2.01 -11.95
N ARG A 595 8.40 2.91 -12.91
CA ARG A 595 7.60 2.57 -14.08
C ARG A 595 8.49 2.00 -15.16
N ASN A 596 8.40 0.69 -15.35
CA ASN A 596 9.08 -0.02 -16.41
C ASN A 596 8.20 -0.12 -17.65
N ASN A 597 8.81 -0.10 -18.84
CA ASN A 597 8.12 -0.31 -20.10
C ASN A 597 8.96 -1.13 -21.08
N PRO A 598 8.30 -1.94 -21.94
CA PRO A 598 8.93 -2.58 -23.08
C PRO A 598 9.33 -1.51 -24.12
N PRO A 599 10.18 -1.86 -25.11
CA PRO A 599 10.42 -0.97 -26.23
C PRO A 599 9.15 -0.79 -27.07
N ASP A 600 8.88 0.43 -27.53
CA ASP A 600 7.85 0.74 -28.53
C ASP A 600 8.48 1.62 -29.61
N ARG A 601 8.83 0.97 -30.74
CA ARG A 601 9.58 1.61 -31.83
C ARG A 601 8.75 2.64 -32.58
N GLU A 602 7.44 2.42 -32.71
CA GLU A 602 6.55 3.32 -33.44
C GLU A 602 6.36 4.63 -32.65
N ALA A 603 6.23 4.54 -31.32
CA ALA A 603 6.14 5.70 -30.45
C ALA A 603 7.51 6.32 -30.10
N GLY A 604 8.62 5.77 -30.61
CA GLY A 604 9.98 6.21 -30.29
C GLY A 604 10.40 5.97 -28.83
N ILE A 605 9.71 5.07 -28.12
CA ILE A 605 9.93 4.77 -26.70
C ILE A 605 10.99 3.67 -26.57
N ARG A 606 12.07 3.98 -25.84
CA ARG A 606 13.17 3.05 -25.54
C ARG A 606 12.78 2.05 -24.44
N PRO A 607 13.41 0.86 -24.41
CA PRO A 607 13.18 -0.10 -23.34
C PRO A 607 13.69 0.44 -22.00
N LEU A 608 12.86 0.36 -20.96
CA LEU A 608 13.21 0.73 -19.58
C LEU A 608 12.80 -0.34 -18.56
N ALA A 609 12.58 -1.57 -19.00
CA ALA A 609 12.21 -2.71 -18.15
C ALA A 609 13.42 -3.56 -17.74
N VAL A 610 14.47 -2.92 -17.21
CA VAL A 610 15.73 -3.58 -16.79
C VAL A 610 15.74 -4.03 -15.32
N TYR A 611 14.73 -3.65 -14.55
CA TYR A 611 14.55 -4.06 -13.15
C TYR A 611 13.75 -5.35 -13.07
N GLY A 612 14.15 -6.25 -12.16
CA GLY A 612 13.32 -7.33 -11.62
C GLY A 612 12.23 -6.82 -10.67
N PRO A 613 11.50 -7.70 -9.96
CA PRO A 613 10.39 -7.30 -9.09
C PRO A 613 10.81 -6.30 -8.00
N ILE A 614 11.94 -6.57 -7.35
CA ILE A 614 12.49 -5.75 -6.27
C ILE A 614 14.02 -5.68 -6.44
N HIS A 615 14.57 -4.48 -6.34
CA HIS A 615 16.01 -4.22 -6.33
C HIS A 615 16.41 -3.47 -5.07
N TYR A 616 17.53 -3.85 -4.47
CA TYR A 616 18.22 -3.04 -3.48
C TYR A 616 19.31 -2.20 -4.17
N GLN A 617 19.34 -0.91 -3.91
CA GLN A 617 20.40 -0.03 -4.42
C GLN A 617 21.16 0.57 -3.25
N ALA A 618 22.49 0.42 -3.26
CA ALA A 618 23.35 1.19 -2.38
C ALA A 618 23.19 2.68 -2.67
N LEU A 619 23.57 3.53 -1.70
CA LEU A 619 23.26 4.95 -1.74
C LEU A 619 23.73 5.68 -3.02
N PRO A 620 24.92 5.41 -3.59
CA PRO A 620 25.33 6.04 -4.85
C PRO A 620 24.39 5.70 -6.01
N GLU A 621 24.08 4.42 -6.22
CA GLU A 621 23.18 3.95 -7.28
C GLU A 621 21.74 4.45 -7.06
N LEU A 622 21.29 4.46 -5.81
CA LEU A 622 19.97 4.99 -5.45
C LEU A 622 19.87 6.48 -5.80
N PHE A 623 20.92 7.27 -5.52
CA PHE A 623 20.94 8.69 -5.84
C PHE A 623 21.10 8.96 -7.35
N MET A 624 21.77 8.09 -8.11
CA MET A 624 21.69 8.16 -9.58
C MET A 624 20.23 8.05 -10.03
N ASP A 625 19.48 7.14 -9.43
CA ASP A 625 18.08 6.93 -9.80
C ASP A 625 17.17 8.09 -9.35
N PHE A 626 17.34 8.59 -8.13
CA PHE A 626 16.60 9.72 -7.59
C PHE A 626 16.86 11.02 -8.35
N ILE A 627 18.11 11.30 -8.73
CA ILE A 627 18.47 12.47 -9.55
C ILE A 627 17.81 12.37 -10.93
N ALA A 628 17.86 11.19 -11.55
CA ALA A 628 17.42 11.01 -12.92
C ALA A 628 15.90 10.84 -13.04
N SER A 629 15.25 10.15 -12.09
CA SER A 629 13.81 9.88 -12.04
C SER A 629 13.24 9.51 -13.43
N LEU A 630 13.82 8.45 -14.02
CA LEU A 630 13.62 8.12 -15.43
C LEU A 630 12.23 7.53 -15.71
N THR A 631 11.67 7.88 -16.86
CA THR A 631 10.39 7.38 -17.37
C THR A 631 10.42 7.20 -18.89
N GLY A 632 9.69 6.21 -19.41
CA GLY A 632 9.53 6.01 -20.85
C GLY A 632 8.65 7.05 -21.54
N ARG A 633 7.96 7.92 -20.79
CA ARG A 633 7.21 9.05 -21.36
C ARG A 633 8.15 10.18 -21.74
N SER A 634 7.86 10.85 -22.86
CA SER A 634 8.59 12.03 -23.33
C SER A 634 10.11 11.83 -23.41
N PRO A 635 10.59 10.88 -24.24
CA PRO A 635 12.02 10.60 -24.37
C PRO A 635 12.81 11.83 -24.84
N SER A 636 14.06 11.92 -24.38
CA SER A 636 15.01 12.93 -24.83
C SER A 636 15.70 12.49 -26.13
N THR A 637 16.46 13.40 -26.76
CA THR A 637 17.25 13.07 -27.96
C THR A 637 18.24 11.92 -27.74
N THR A 638 18.77 11.80 -26.52
CA THR A 638 19.83 10.84 -26.17
C THR A 638 19.35 9.64 -25.37
N GLY A 639 18.13 9.66 -24.79
CA GLY A 639 17.69 8.63 -23.86
C GLY A 639 16.21 8.68 -23.50
N ALA A 640 15.90 8.28 -22.26
CA ALA A 640 14.56 8.33 -21.70
C ALA A 640 14.13 9.76 -21.33
N GLY A 641 12.87 9.90 -20.90
CA GLY A 641 12.39 11.10 -20.22
C GLY A 641 12.80 11.09 -18.76
N SER A 642 12.75 12.26 -18.13
CA SER A 642 13.08 12.47 -16.72
C SER A 642 12.01 13.35 -16.08
N GLU A 643 11.55 12.96 -14.89
CA GLU A 643 10.69 13.82 -14.05
C GLU A 643 11.52 14.80 -13.18
N GLY A 644 12.83 14.86 -13.38
CA GLY A 644 13.78 15.65 -12.60
C GLY A 644 14.06 15.04 -11.23
N ALA A 645 14.99 15.65 -10.48
CA ALA A 645 15.41 15.17 -9.17
C ALA A 645 14.19 14.93 -8.25
N LEU A 646 14.17 13.76 -7.62
CA LEU A 646 13.15 13.32 -6.65
C LEU A 646 11.71 13.34 -7.19
N THR A 647 11.53 13.28 -8.52
CA THR A 647 10.24 13.50 -9.22
C THR A 647 9.61 14.88 -8.96
N LYS A 648 10.43 15.84 -8.54
CA LYS A 648 10.03 17.22 -8.20
C LYS A 648 10.43 18.24 -9.26
N GLY A 649 10.91 17.84 -10.44
CA GLY A 649 11.27 18.78 -11.51
C GLY A 649 10.21 19.83 -11.82
N PRO A 650 8.91 19.47 -11.94
CA PRO A 650 7.82 20.44 -12.15
C PRO A 650 7.40 21.23 -10.89
N PHE A 651 7.87 20.84 -9.71
CA PHE A 651 7.39 21.29 -8.40
C PHE A 651 8.50 21.86 -7.51
N ASN A 652 9.67 22.17 -8.07
CA ASN A 652 10.77 22.80 -7.37
C ASN A 652 11.18 24.09 -8.10
N ALA A 653 11.04 25.22 -7.40
CA ALA A 653 11.41 26.53 -7.94
C ALA A 653 12.86 26.93 -7.61
N LEU A 654 13.62 26.11 -6.89
CA LEU A 654 15.00 26.36 -6.46
C LEU A 654 15.98 25.43 -7.20
N PRO A 655 17.30 25.66 -7.08
CA PRO A 655 18.28 24.70 -7.53
C PRO A 655 18.04 23.31 -6.88
N PRO A 656 17.86 22.23 -7.66
CA PRO A 656 17.46 20.93 -7.14
C PRO A 656 18.52 20.28 -6.22
N VAL A 657 19.76 20.80 -6.24
CA VAL A 657 20.83 20.35 -5.35
C VAL A 657 20.50 20.57 -3.87
N ILE A 658 19.65 21.55 -3.54
CA ILE A 658 19.26 21.81 -2.13
C ILE A 658 18.44 20.63 -1.61
N ASP A 659 17.41 20.23 -2.36
CA ASP A 659 16.60 19.03 -2.10
C ASP A 659 17.47 17.76 -2.05
N LEU A 660 18.36 17.58 -3.04
CA LEU A 660 19.22 16.39 -3.12
C LEU A 660 20.16 16.28 -1.93
N ASN A 661 20.72 17.40 -1.45
CA ASN A 661 21.60 17.39 -0.29
C ASN A 661 20.83 17.06 0.99
N ALA A 662 19.62 17.62 1.18
CA ALA A 662 18.77 17.31 2.33
C ALA A 662 18.38 15.83 2.34
N ALA A 663 17.93 15.31 1.19
CA ALA A 663 17.63 13.89 1.03
C ALA A 663 18.88 13.03 1.29
N LEU A 664 20.04 13.39 0.75
CA LEU A 664 21.26 12.60 0.96
C LEU A 664 21.63 12.50 2.45
N LEU A 665 21.57 13.63 3.16
CA LEU A 665 21.81 13.67 4.60
C LEU A 665 20.77 12.84 5.38
N SER A 666 19.50 12.92 5.00
CA SER A 666 18.41 12.13 5.57
C SER A 666 18.71 10.63 5.53
N TYR A 667 19.15 10.09 4.38
CA TYR A 667 19.50 8.68 4.23
C TYR A 667 20.81 8.31 4.95
N LEU A 668 21.83 9.17 4.90
CA LEU A 668 23.10 8.93 5.61
C LEU A 668 22.91 8.89 7.13
N LEU A 669 22.11 9.80 7.69
CA LEU A 669 21.91 9.96 9.12
C LEU A 669 20.96 8.91 9.70
N SER A 670 20.01 8.42 8.91
CA SER A 670 19.06 7.36 9.30
C SER A 670 19.59 5.96 9.01
N GLY A 671 20.50 5.81 8.06
CA GLY A 671 20.93 4.50 7.57
C GLY A 671 19.83 3.75 6.81
N TYR A 672 18.84 4.46 6.26
CA TYR A 672 17.77 3.83 5.50
C TYR A 672 18.25 3.23 4.18
N GLU A 673 17.71 2.06 3.88
CA GLU A 673 18.03 1.31 2.66
C GLU A 673 16.90 1.45 1.63
N GLY A 674 17.26 1.69 0.36
CA GLY A 674 16.30 1.88 -0.72
C GLY A 674 16.02 0.60 -1.51
N PHE A 675 14.77 0.12 -1.46
CA PHE A 675 14.32 -1.04 -2.23
C PHE A 675 13.34 -0.63 -3.34
N SER A 676 13.84 -0.51 -4.57
CA SER A 676 13.06 -0.14 -5.75
C SER A 676 12.14 -1.27 -6.19
N THR A 677 10.86 -0.95 -6.40
CA THR A 677 9.79 -1.89 -6.77
C THR A 677 9.32 -1.66 -8.21
N ALA A 678 9.17 -2.73 -8.99
CA ALA A 678 8.75 -2.63 -10.38
C ALA A 678 7.24 -2.47 -10.55
N ALA A 679 6.84 -1.55 -11.42
CA ALA A 679 5.48 -1.41 -11.92
C ALA A 679 5.46 -1.37 -13.46
N GLY A 680 4.33 -1.74 -14.05
CA GLY A 680 4.14 -1.85 -15.49
C GLY A 680 4.64 -3.18 -16.03
N TYR A 681 5.96 -3.34 -16.15
CA TYR A 681 6.59 -4.51 -16.77
C TYR A 681 7.84 -5.01 -16.03
N ILE A 682 8.12 -6.30 -16.16
CA ILE A 682 9.40 -6.93 -15.81
C ILE A 682 9.97 -7.54 -17.09
N GLY A 683 11.12 -7.04 -17.51
CA GLY A 683 11.62 -7.32 -18.85
C GLY A 683 10.66 -6.85 -19.96
N PRO A 684 10.93 -7.21 -21.22
CA PRO A 684 10.07 -6.82 -22.34
C PRO A 684 8.78 -7.64 -22.46
N LYS A 685 8.63 -8.72 -21.68
CA LYS A 685 7.58 -9.74 -21.88
C LYS A 685 6.49 -9.75 -20.82
N TYR A 686 6.86 -9.60 -19.55
CA TYR A 686 5.92 -9.82 -18.45
C TYR A 686 5.31 -8.50 -18.01
N ARG A 687 4.06 -8.26 -18.42
CA ARG A 687 3.24 -7.19 -17.84
C ARG A 687 2.93 -7.57 -16.38
N VAL A 688 3.05 -6.60 -15.47
CA VAL A 688 2.74 -6.75 -14.04
C VAL A 688 1.83 -5.66 -13.49
N ASP A 689 1.53 -4.62 -14.28
CA ASP A 689 0.72 -3.46 -13.86
C ASP A 689 1.16 -2.95 -12.47
N HIS A 690 0.31 -3.06 -11.44
CA HIS A 690 0.63 -2.69 -10.06
C HIS A 690 0.65 -3.88 -9.09
N ASP A 691 0.65 -5.12 -9.60
CA ASP A 691 0.54 -6.33 -8.77
C ASP A 691 1.69 -6.42 -7.76
N ILE A 692 2.92 -6.10 -8.18
CA ILE A 692 4.10 -6.06 -7.29
C ILE A 692 4.01 -4.89 -6.31
N SER A 693 3.59 -3.70 -6.77
CA SER A 693 3.44 -2.52 -5.91
C SER A 693 2.48 -2.73 -4.74
N LEU A 694 1.39 -3.46 -4.95
CA LEU A 694 0.41 -3.79 -3.90
C LEU A 694 0.92 -4.83 -2.91
N LEU A 695 1.75 -5.78 -3.38
CA LEU A 695 2.24 -6.92 -2.62
C LEU A 695 3.41 -6.57 -1.69
N VAL A 696 4.32 -5.69 -2.12
CA VAL A 696 5.55 -5.38 -1.38
C VAL A 696 5.32 -4.94 0.08
N PRO A 697 4.36 -4.06 0.41
CA PRO A 697 4.10 -3.69 1.80
C PRO A 697 3.62 -4.86 2.67
N GLU A 698 2.95 -5.85 2.07
CA GLU A 698 2.52 -7.06 2.77
C GLU A 698 3.71 -7.95 3.14
N VAL A 699 4.68 -8.07 2.24
CA VAL A 699 5.93 -8.81 2.48
C VAL A 699 6.76 -8.10 3.54
N TRP A 700 7.04 -6.80 3.36
CA TRP A 700 7.88 -6.03 4.27
C TRP A 700 7.34 -6.02 5.69
N SER A 701 6.04 -5.77 5.87
CA SER A 701 5.42 -5.74 7.20
C SER A 701 5.47 -7.09 7.94
N ARG A 702 5.69 -8.20 7.23
CA ARG A 702 5.77 -9.57 7.78
C ARG A 702 7.20 -10.09 7.95
N MET A 703 8.20 -9.37 7.46
CA MET A 703 9.61 -9.64 7.75
C MET A 703 9.97 -9.08 9.13
N PHE A 704 10.84 -9.77 9.88
CA PHE A 704 11.47 -9.15 11.04
C PHE A 704 12.39 -7.99 10.60
N LEU A 705 12.67 -7.03 11.48
CA LEU A 705 13.42 -5.82 11.09
C LEU A 705 14.87 -6.13 10.71
N ASP A 706 15.50 -7.11 11.37
CA ASP A 706 16.83 -7.61 11.05
C ASP A 706 16.86 -8.36 9.70
N GLU A 707 15.80 -9.08 9.36
CA GLU A 707 15.67 -9.78 8.07
C GLU A 707 15.61 -8.83 6.86
N ARG A 708 15.34 -7.53 7.08
CA ARG A 708 15.26 -6.52 6.00
C ARG A 708 16.62 -5.90 5.67
N LYS A 709 17.64 -6.12 6.49
CA LYS A 709 18.96 -5.51 6.32
C LYS A 709 19.66 -6.06 5.07
N PRO A 710 20.11 -5.21 4.13
CA PRO A 710 20.75 -5.67 2.91
C PRO A 710 21.98 -6.54 3.17
N GLU A 711 22.80 -6.23 4.17
CA GLU A 711 24.00 -7.01 4.50
C GLU A 711 23.61 -8.45 4.87
N TRP A 712 22.54 -8.59 5.67
CA TRP A 712 22.02 -9.89 6.04
C TRP A 712 21.43 -10.61 4.83
N LEU A 713 20.59 -9.93 4.04
CA LEU A 713 19.98 -10.51 2.83
C LEU A 713 21.04 -10.99 1.82
N ILE A 714 22.10 -10.21 1.59
CA ILE A 714 23.23 -10.57 0.73
C ILE A 714 23.98 -11.77 1.32
N SER A 715 24.29 -11.75 2.63
CA SER A 715 25.01 -12.86 3.29
C SER A 715 24.27 -14.20 3.23
N LYS A 716 22.93 -14.15 3.10
CA LYS A 716 22.07 -15.32 2.97
C LYS A 716 21.76 -15.71 1.53
N GLY A 717 22.28 -14.98 0.54
CA GLY A 717 21.99 -15.24 -0.88
C GLY A 717 20.56 -14.87 -1.30
N TYR A 718 19.86 -14.04 -0.52
CA TYR A 718 18.54 -13.53 -0.87
C TYR A 718 18.61 -12.33 -1.82
N LEU A 719 19.78 -11.69 -1.91
CA LEU A 719 20.08 -10.66 -2.89
C LEU A 719 21.33 -11.06 -3.68
N GLU A 720 21.28 -10.86 -5.00
CA GLU A 720 22.44 -11.03 -5.89
C GLU A 720 22.80 -9.72 -6.58
N ALA A 721 24.10 -9.45 -6.73
CA ALA A 721 24.59 -8.28 -7.41
C ALA A 721 24.33 -8.38 -8.92
N VAL A 722 23.96 -7.28 -9.54
CA VAL A 722 23.97 -7.16 -11.00
C VAL A 722 25.36 -6.69 -11.40
N GLU A 723 26.06 -7.44 -12.26
CA GLU A 723 27.43 -7.10 -12.67
C GLU A 723 27.48 -6.44 -14.04
N ASP A 724 28.48 -5.60 -14.26
CA ASP A 724 28.80 -5.09 -15.59
C ASP A 724 29.19 -6.23 -16.52
N PHE A 725 28.81 -6.13 -17.80
CA PHE A 725 29.13 -7.15 -18.80
C PHE A 725 29.36 -6.52 -20.17
N GLU A 726 29.98 -7.28 -21.07
CA GLU A 726 30.19 -6.86 -22.46
C GLU A 726 29.08 -7.40 -23.36
N HIS A 727 28.53 -6.53 -24.20
CA HIS A 727 27.57 -6.90 -25.24
C HIS A 727 27.95 -6.20 -26.54
N GLU A 728 28.20 -6.98 -27.60
CA GLU A 728 28.59 -6.47 -28.93
C GLU A 728 29.80 -5.50 -28.88
N GLY A 729 30.84 -5.82 -28.11
CA GLY A 729 32.03 -4.98 -28.01
C GLY A 729 31.87 -3.76 -27.09
N ARG A 730 30.73 -3.62 -26.40
CA ARG A 730 30.42 -2.46 -25.55
C ARG A 730 30.21 -2.89 -24.11
N LEU A 731 30.82 -2.15 -23.19
CA LEU A 731 30.59 -2.30 -21.76
C LEU A 731 29.18 -1.81 -21.39
N VAL A 732 28.34 -2.70 -20.89
CA VAL A 732 27.04 -2.42 -20.28
C VAL A 732 27.25 -2.24 -18.78
N ARG A 733 27.00 -1.02 -18.29
CA ARG A 733 27.16 -0.65 -16.87
C ARG A 733 25.97 -1.10 -16.01
N ALA A 734 25.69 -2.39 -16.00
CA ALA A 734 24.53 -2.96 -15.31
C ALA A 734 24.67 -2.97 -13.77
N SER A 735 25.88 -2.82 -13.23
CA SER A 735 26.13 -2.62 -11.79
C SER A 735 25.39 -1.44 -11.18
N ARG A 736 25.00 -0.45 -12.00
CA ARG A 736 24.15 0.67 -11.59
C ARG A 736 22.75 0.27 -11.10
N LEU A 737 22.32 -0.95 -11.40
CA LEU A 737 21.04 -1.51 -10.94
C LEU A 737 21.13 -2.09 -9.51
N GLY A 738 22.32 -2.12 -8.91
CA GLY A 738 22.54 -2.63 -7.57
C GLY A 738 22.34 -4.14 -7.48
N TYR A 739 21.51 -4.57 -6.53
CA TYR A 739 21.20 -5.95 -6.25
C TYR A 739 19.73 -6.24 -6.57
N ARG A 740 19.41 -7.49 -6.88
CA ARG A 740 18.03 -7.94 -7.07
C ARG A 740 17.71 -9.15 -6.20
N ILE A 741 16.43 -9.35 -5.91
CA ILE A 741 15.97 -10.54 -5.17
C ILE A 741 16.25 -11.82 -5.96
N THR A 742 16.55 -12.89 -5.23
CA THR A 742 16.75 -14.24 -5.77
C THR A 742 15.51 -15.11 -5.57
N GLU A 743 15.52 -16.33 -6.12
CA GLU A 743 14.47 -17.32 -5.85
C GLU A 743 14.39 -17.65 -4.35
N SER A 744 15.54 -17.74 -3.68
CA SER A 744 15.64 -17.98 -2.24
C SER A 744 14.93 -16.89 -1.41
N PHE A 745 14.96 -15.62 -1.86
CA PHE A 745 14.18 -14.54 -1.23
C PHE A 745 12.69 -14.86 -1.29
N VAL A 746 12.19 -15.24 -2.48
CA VAL A 746 10.78 -15.54 -2.70
C VAL A 746 10.36 -16.74 -1.85
N GLN A 747 11.14 -17.83 -1.86
CA GLN A 747 10.87 -19.02 -1.04
C GLN A 747 10.82 -18.71 0.47
N ARG A 748 11.66 -17.80 0.94
CA ARG A 748 11.75 -17.44 2.36
C ARG A 748 10.63 -16.50 2.81
N PHE A 749 10.31 -15.48 2.02
CA PHE A 749 9.49 -14.33 2.47
C PHE A 749 8.11 -14.23 1.81
N PHE A 750 7.89 -14.86 0.67
CA PHE A 750 6.58 -14.87 0.01
C PHE A 750 5.74 -16.11 0.36
N GLY A 751 6.33 -17.08 1.07
CA GLY A 751 5.74 -18.38 1.43
C GLY A 751 4.97 -18.44 2.74
#